data_AF-A0A4U6XVV1-F1
#
_entry.id   AF-A0A4U6XVV1-F1
#
_cell.length_a   1.000
_cell.length_b   1.000
_cell.length_c   1.000
_cell.angle_alpha   90.00
_cell.angle_beta   90.00
_cell.angle_gamma   90.00
#
_symmetry.space_group_name_H-M   'P 1'
#
loop_
_entity.id
_entity.type
_entity.pdbx_description
1 polymer ?
#
loop_
_entity_poly.entity_id
_entity_poly.type
_entity_poly.pdbx_seq_one_letter_code
_entity_poly.pdbx_strand_id
1 'polypeptide(L)'
;MGSETMWKLFFLASLGLVAAEDGLDGWLRYARLPECKSAGATDLLPSVVVGLNATENGPISSALSELTKGYEGIFGKELSVGKDACTGSSVVVATVRDYIAACGGDGVVTDLVDDGFWLSVKGDGVRILGQNERGALYGAFEYLSLLAQGNFTETAYATNPSAPIRWANQWDNMDGTGTHGSIERGYGGVSIFFENLKVVTDMTRVSQYGRLLASARLNGIIVNNVNANPILLSPENMDGLKRIADAFRPWGVQVGISLNFASPQTYGNLSTFDPLDDTVIAWWGNITDELYARIPDMAGYLVKANSEGQPGPLTYNRTLADGANLFAKELKNHGSKKGIVMFRAFVYDHLTLNQSDWHADRANAQVEFFKHLDGQFDDNVIVQIKYGAIDFQVREPASPLFANLKETSMAIELQISQEYLGQQDHLVYLPPLWKTILDFDLRIDGQPSPVRDILSGKRLNRPLGGYAGVINVGANSTWLGSHLAMSNLYAYGRLAWNPTDDVVSIVQDWSRLTFGLNRKVVDTITNMSMESWRAYENYSGNLGIQTLTDILYAHYGPSPRSQDGNSWGQWTRADGDSIGMDRTVKNGTGNAGHYPPEVAAMYEEIETTPDDLLLWFHHVPYTHVLKSGKTVIQHFYDAHYEGSATAQTFVPQWESLKGLVDEERYEHVLFKLQYQAGHSLVWRDSINNFYWNKSGIPDEAGRVGHYKYRIEAEHMDLEGYRIVDVDPFEAASGYKAIVTSSNTTAGTASAVIAFETGTYTLAINYFDVIRGKCSYVAYINDEVVGRWRGTSEEKLGHWPSEFLDGHSAIRINFPGVKVTKGDRLKIIGTPDGPEVAPLDYIGTGSGVVVAFITAHALTLFGTPYVLTSGVDLNGHACKATNSTVLRARAENPATSSQSWLGAAMGDLTAPLKEGSVDVLVFNPPYVPSPELPAQTSGALVADGERKTTFDEDSYLLSLSYAGGEDGMETTDRLIEALPGVLSQRGCAYILLCAQNRPEEVKARIERLEGGWRAITVGESGKKAGWEKLQIVRVWRDGQHKP
;
A
#
# COMPACT_ATOMS: atom_id res chain seq x y z
N MET A 1 -25.55 -14.14 -50.81
CA MET A 1 -24.79 -13.03 -50.20
C MET A 1 -25.46 -12.62 -48.90
N GLY A 2 -25.37 -13.47 -47.88
CA GLY A 2 -26.04 -13.30 -46.59
C GLY A 2 -25.52 -14.36 -45.62
N SER A 3 -25.80 -14.18 -44.32
CA SER A 3 -25.23 -14.83 -43.12
C SER A 3 -23.89 -14.28 -42.61
N GLU A 4 -22.80 -14.25 -43.39
CA GLU A 4 -21.47 -13.90 -42.84
C GLU A 4 -21.32 -12.47 -42.30
N THR A 5 -21.95 -11.46 -42.93
CA THR A 5 -21.82 -10.06 -42.49
C THR A 5 -22.56 -9.76 -41.18
N MET A 6 -23.55 -10.58 -40.81
CA MET A 6 -24.41 -10.34 -39.65
C MET A 6 -23.77 -10.84 -38.34
N TRP A 7 -22.93 -11.88 -38.41
CA TRP A 7 -22.18 -12.39 -37.26
C TRP A 7 -21.06 -11.46 -36.81
N LYS A 8 -20.36 -10.79 -37.74
CA LYS A 8 -19.32 -9.80 -37.39
C LYS A 8 -19.88 -8.53 -36.74
N LEU A 9 -21.14 -8.17 -37.02
CA LEU A 9 -21.83 -7.06 -36.37
C LEU A 9 -22.31 -7.38 -34.95
N PHE A 10 -22.64 -8.65 -34.65
CA PHE A 10 -22.98 -9.06 -33.28
C PHE A 10 -21.75 -9.23 -32.37
N PHE A 11 -20.60 -9.64 -32.89
CA PHE A 11 -19.35 -9.73 -32.11
C PHE A 11 -18.71 -8.37 -31.78
N LEU A 12 -19.10 -7.29 -32.47
CA LEU A 12 -18.68 -5.92 -32.17
C LEU A 12 -19.56 -5.22 -31.12
N ALA A 13 -20.67 -5.83 -30.70
CA ALA A 13 -21.60 -5.26 -29.72
C ALA A 13 -21.44 -5.81 -28.28
N SER A 14 -20.59 -6.83 -28.08
CA SER A 14 -20.26 -7.38 -26.75
C SER A 14 -18.95 -6.83 -26.17
N LEU A 15 -18.14 -6.14 -26.99
CA LEU A 15 -17.14 -5.20 -26.49
C LEU A 15 -17.86 -3.95 -26.01
N GLY A 16 -18.33 -4.00 -24.76
CA GLY A 16 -18.73 -2.78 -24.06
C GLY A 16 -17.55 -1.81 -24.09
N LEU A 17 -17.73 -0.65 -24.71
CA LEU A 17 -16.79 0.46 -24.65
C LEU A 17 -16.60 0.79 -23.17
N VAL A 18 -15.51 0.33 -22.58
CA VAL A 18 -15.14 0.72 -21.22
C VAL A 18 -14.79 2.19 -21.31
N ALA A 19 -15.66 3.04 -20.76
CA ALA A 19 -15.40 4.46 -20.69
C ALA A 19 -14.09 4.68 -19.92
N ALA A 20 -13.25 5.58 -20.40
CA ALA A 20 -12.05 5.98 -19.68
C ALA A 20 -12.45 6.56 -18.32
N GLU A 21 -11.77 6.12 -17.26
CA GLU A 21 -12.09 6.49 -15.87
C GLU A 21 -10.86 7.08 -15.19
N ASP A 22 -10.87 8.38 -14.93
CA ASP A 22 -9.76 9.12 -14.33
C ASP A 22 -9.58 8.89 -12.81
N GLY A 23 -10.53 8.16 -12.19
CA GLY A 23 -10.58 7.91 -10.75
C GLY A 23 -11.36 8.93 -9.92
N LEU A 24 -11.90 10.00 -10.52
CA LEU A 24 -12.44 11.15 -9.78
C LEU A 24 -13.67 10.83 -8.93
N ASP A 25 -14.57 9.95 -9.37
CA ASP A 25 -15.71 9.51 -8.55
C ASP A 25 -15.32 8.50 -7.46
N GLY A 26 -14.06 8.05 -7.39
CA GLY A 26 -13.56 7.12 -6.38
C GLY A 26 -14.32 5.79 -6.39
N TRP A 27 -15.02 5.49 -5.29
CA TRP A 27 -15.91 4.34 -5.14
C TRP A 27 -17.40 4.68 -5.38
N LEU A 28 -17.74 5.92 -5.76
CA LEU A 28 -19.10 6.40 -6.04
C LEU A 28 -19.40 6.50 -7.54
N ARG A 29 -18.82 5.59 -8.32
CA ARG A 29 -18.93 5.53 -9.79
C ARG A 29 -20.35 5.33 -10.30
N TYR A 30 -21.17 4.60 -9.54
CA TYR A 30 -22.52 4.16 -9.94
C TYR A 30 -22.57 3.54 -11.34
N ALA A 31 -21.53 2.75 -11.67
CA ALA A 31 -21.41 2.08 -12.95
C ALA A 31 -22.60 1.13 -13.21
N ARG A 32 -23.04 1.09 -14.46
CA ARG A 32 -24.16 0.27 -14.91
C ARG A 32 -23.96 -1.21 -14.55
N LEU A 33 -24.95 -1.83 -13.88
CA LEU A 33 -24.88 -3.27 -13.63
C LEU A 33 -25.03 -4.08 -14.93
N PRO A 34 -24.26 -5.17 -15.10
CA PRO A 34 -24.49 -6.14 -16.16
C PRO A 34 -25.93 -6.68 -16.14
N GLU A 35 -26.51 -6.92 -17.31
CA GLU A 35 -27.91 -7.38 -17.44
C GLU A 35 -28.17 -8.67 -16.65
N CYS A 36 -27.21 -9.60 -16.62
CA CYS A 36 -27.29 -10.84 -15.84
C CYS A 36 -27.31 -10.64 -14.31
N LYS A 37 -27.04 -9.43 -13.82
CA LYS A 37 -27.14 -9.03 -12.41
C LYS A 37 -28.36 -8.16 -12.11
N SER A 38 -28.86 -7.40 -13.10
CA SER A 38 -29.99 -6.48 -12.92
C SER A 38 -31.35 -7.03 -13.41
N ALA A 39 -31.35 -8.09 -14.23
CA ALA A 39 -32.58 -8.72 -14.75
C ALA A 39 -33.54 -9.15 -13.62
N GLY A 40 -34.79 -8.69 -13.70
CA GLY A 40 -35.83 -8.92 -12.69
C GLY A 40 -35.68 -8.10 -11.40
N ALA A 41 -34.46 -7.73 -11.00
CA ALA A 41 -34.24 -6.86 -9.84
C ALA A 41 -34.74 -5.42 -10.08
N THR A 42 -34.49 -4.86 -11.27
CA THR A 42 -34.88 -3.48 -11.62
C THR A 42 -36.38 -3.22 -11.49
N ASP A 43 -37.22 -4.22 -11.77
CA ASP A 43 -38.69 -4.13 -11.68
C ASP A 43 -39.19 -4.16 -10.23
N LEU A 44 -38.42 -4.76 -9.32
CA LEU A 44 -38.72 -4.83 -7.88
C LEU A 44 -38.24 -3.60 -7.11
N LEU A 45 -37.31 -2.82 -7.66
CA LEU A 45 -36.86 -1.57 -7.04
C LEU A 45 -37.98 -0.50 -7.11
N PRO A 46 -38.17 0.32 -6.06
CA PRO A 46 -39.11 1.44 -6.12
C PRO A 46 -38.78 2.45 -7.22
N SER A 47 -39.79 3.14 -7.75
CA SER A 47 -39.64 4.25 -8.73
C SER A 47 -39.90 5.63 -8.12
N VAL A 48 -40.09 5.69 -6.80
CA VAL A 48 -40.38 6.90 -6.03
C VAL A 48 -39.41 6.98 -4.85
N VAL A 49 -38.83 8.16 -4.61
CA VAL A 49 -38.08 8.49 -3.40
C VAL A 49 -38.80 9.59 -2.62
N VAL A 50 -38.84 9.50 -1.28
CA VAL A 50 -39.53 10.47 -0.42
C VAL A 50 -38.62 10.86 0.74
N GLY A 51 -38.33 12.16 0.88
CA GLY A 51 -37.64 12.73 2.03
C GLY A 51 -38.64 13.35 3.00
N LEU A 52 -38.66 12.92 4.26
CA LEU A 52 -39.50 13.55 5.30
C LEU A 52 -38.75 14.70 5.97
N ASN A 53 -39.41 15.87 6.05
CA ASN A 53 -38.90 17.10 6.68
C ASN A 53 -37.48 17.52 6.22
N ALA A 54 -37.09 17.17 4.99
CA ALA A 54 -35.76 17.47 4.45
C ALA A 54 -35.46 18.97 4.50
N THR A 55 -34.36 19.35 5.13
CA THR A 55 -33.87 20.72 5.11
C THR A 55 -33.29 21.07 3.74
N GLU A 56 -33.52 22.30 3.28
CA GLU A 56 -32.98 22.78 1.99
C GLU A 56 -31.44 22.77 2.05
N ASN A 57 -30.81 22.10 1.08
CA ASN A 57 -29.36 21.83 1.06
C ASN A 57 -28.83 21.07 2.30
N GLY A 58 -29.69 20.33 3.01
CA GLY A 58 -29.30 19.47 4.13
C GLY A 58 -29.04 18.00 3.74
N PRO A 59 -28.54 17.17 4.68
CA PRO A 59 -28.16 15.78 4.41
C PRO A 59 -29.27 14.90 3.83
N ILE A 60 -30.54 15.06 4.23
CA ILE A 60 -31.63 14.31 3.58
C ILE A 60 -31.80 14.73 2.12
N SER A 61 -31.70 16.03 1.79
CA SER A 61 -31.79 16.50 0.40
C SER A 61 -30.67 15.93 -0.48
N SER A 62 -29.43 15.91 0.04
CA SER A 62 -28.30 15.24 -0.62
C SER A 62 -28.53 13.74 -0.78
N ALA A 63 -29.10 13.06 0.22
CA ALA A 63 -29.42 11.63 0.13
C ALA A 63 -30.43 11.34 -0.99
N LEU A 64 -31.46 12.17 -1.16
CA LEU A 64 -32.41 12.05 -2.28
C LEU A 64 -31.71 12.21 -3.63
N SER A 65 -30.89 13.26 -3.78
CA SER A 65 -30.13 13.54 -5.01
C SER A 65 -29.18 12.40 -5.37
N GLU A 66 -28.47 11.86 -4.37
CA GLU A 66 -27.51 10.77 -4.56
C GLU A 66 -28.22 9.44 -4.87
N LEU A 67 -29.38 9.18 -4.27
CA LEU A 67 -30.23 8.04 -4.62
C LEU A 67 -30.71 8.14 -6.08
N THR A 68 -31.16 9.31 -6.54
CA THR A 68 -31.53 9.51 -7.94
C THR A 68 -30.33 9.35 -8.88
N LYS A 69 -29.14 9.91 -8.56
CA LYS A 69 -27.91 9.71 -9.34
C LYS A 69 -27.54 8.23 -9.41
N GLY A 70 -27.58 7.52 -8.27
CA GLY A 70 -27.24 6.11 -8.18
C GLY A 70 -28.21 5.20 -8.94
N TYR A 71 -29.52 5.44 -8.84
CA TYR A 71 -30.52 4.68 -9.61
C TYR A 71 -30.35 4.86 -11.12
N GLU A 72 -30.08 6.09 -11.56
CA GLU A 72 -29.86 6.37 -12.99
C GLU A 72 -28.54 5.77 -13.49
N GLY A 73 -27.44 5.86 -12.74
CA GLY A 73 -26.17 5.23 -13.13
C GLY A 73 -26.25 3.70 -13.15
N ILE A 74 -26.69 3.10 -12.03
CA ILE A 74 -26.66 1.64 -11.82
C ILE A 74 -27.71 0.92 -12.70
N PHE A 75 -28.88 1.53 -12.91
CA PHE A 75 -30.04 0.90 -13.58
C PHE A 75 -30.63 1.70 -14.76
N GLY A 76 -30.28 2.98 -14.96
CA GLY A 76 -30.97 3.87 -15.92
C GLY A 76 -32.46 3.95 -15.64
N LYS A 77 -32.80 4.04 -14.36
CA LYS A 77 -34.17 4.09 -13.86
C LYS A 77 -34.36 5.43 -13.16
N GLU A 78 -35.13 6.31 -13.81
CA GLU A 78 -35.48 7.59 -13.25
C GLU A 78 -36.26 7.42 -11.94
N LEU A 79 -35.76 8.05 -10.87
CA LEU A 79 -36.32 7.99 -9.52
C LEU A 79 -37.06 9.29 -9.22
N SER A 80 -38.39 9.25 -9.25
CA SER A 80 -39.24 10.43 -9.06
C SER A 80 -39.37 10.83 -7.58
N VAL A 81 -39.34 12.13 -7.28
CA VAL A 81 -39.49 12.62 -5.90
C VAL A 81 -40.97 12.71 -5.53
N GLY A 82 -41.40 11.84 -4.62
CA GLY A 82 -42.78 11.74 -4.13
C GLY A 82 -43.04 12.59 -2.88
N LYS A 83 -44.30 12.56 -2.41
CA LYS A 83 -44.75 13.28 -1.20
C LYS A 83 -45.30 12.37 -0.11
N ASP A 84 -45.84 11.21 -0.47
CA ASP A 84 -46.50 10.29 0.45
C ASP A 84 -45.54 9.18 0.90
N ALA A 85 -44.95 9.31 2.09
CA ALA A 85 -43.93 8.39 2.61
C ALA A 85 -44.49 7.05 3.16
N CYS A 86 -45.81 6.93 3.29
CA CYS A 86 -46.44 5.84 4.05
C CYS A 86 -47.30 4.88 3.20
N THR A 87 -47.35 5.07 1.88
CA THR A 87 -48.23 4.30 0.98
C THR A 87 -47.53 3.93 -0.33
N GLY A 88 -47.48 2.64 -0.65
CA GLY A 88 -46.94 2.12 -1.90
C GLY A 88 -45.41 2.01 -1.94
N SER A 89 -44.91 1.47 -3.06
CA SER A 89 -43.49 1.17 -3.27
C SER A 89 -42.64 2.43 -3.42
N SER A 90 -41.90 2.77 -2.37
CA SER A 90 -41.02 3.95 -2.32
C SER A 90 -39.73 3.69 -1.53
N VAL A 91 -38.70 4.50 -1.78
CA VAL A 91 -37.53 4.66 -0.92
C VAL A 91 -37.76 5.85 0.00
N VAL A 92 -37.91 5.61 1.30
CA VAL A 92 -38.17 6.65 2.30
C VAL A 92 -36.88 6.98 3.04
N VAL A 93 -36.46 8.25 3.00
CA VAL A 93 -35.32 8.78 3.75
C VAL A 93 -35.83 9.77 4.80
N ALA A 94 -35.53 9.52 6.07
CA ALA A 94 -36.08 10.33 7.17
C ALA A 94 -35.22 10.21 8.43
N THR A 95 -35.49 11.07 9.43
CA THR A 95 -35.13 10.74 10.81
C THR A 95 -36.14 9.72 11.37
N VAL A 96 -35.72 8.90 12.34
CA VAL A 96 -36.62 7.97 13.06
C VAL A 96 -37.82 8.71 13.65
N ARG A 97 -37.59 9.88 14.25
CA ARG A 97 -38.65 10.72 14.85
C ARG A 97 -39.68 11.16 13.80
N ASP A 98 -39.22 11.69 12.67
CA ASP A 98 -40.10 12.25 11.65
C ASP A 98 -40.85 11.13 10.90
N TYR A 99 -40.23 9.96 10.72
CA TYR A 99 -40.92 8.77 10.20
C TYR A 99 -42.01 8.25 11.14
N ILE A 100 -41.72 8.10 12.44
CA ILE A 100 -42.71 7.65 13.43
C ILE A 100 -43.89 8.62 13.50
N ALA A 101 -43.64 9.93 13.41
CA ALA A 101 -44.68 10.96 13.39
C ALA A 101 -45.57 10.92 12.13
N ALA A 102 -45.03 10.50 10.99
CA ALA A 102 -45.75 10.43 9.71
C ALA A 102 -46.45 9.09 9.48
N CYS A 103 -45.78 7.97 9.75
CA CYS A 103 -46.20 6.62 9.34
C CYS A 103 -46.46 5.65 10.50
N GLY A 104 -46.18 6.04 11.76
CA GLY A 104 -46.20 5.13 12.92
C GLY A 104 -44.88 4.39 13.13
N GLY A 105 -44.74 3.73 14.28
CA GLY A 105 -43.47 3.13 14.75
C GLY A 105 -43.40 1.60 14.75
N ASP A 106 -44.44 0.90 14.31
CA ASP A 106 -44.48 -0.57 14.36
C ASP A 106 -43.36 -1.19 13.51
N GLY A 107 -42.48 -1.96 14.16
CA GLY A 107 -41.35 -2.64 13.51
C GLY A 107 -40.10 -1.79 13.26
N VAL A 108 -40.08 -0.52 13.69
CA VAL A 108 -38.87 0.33 13.63
C VAL A 108 -37.97 0.05 14.83
N VAL A 109 -36.67 -0.15 14.60
CA VAL A 109 -35.66 -0.25 15.68
C VAL A 109 -35.21 1.15 16.07
N THR A 110 -35.34 1.49 17.35
CA THR A 110 -35.05 2.84 17.88
C THR A 110 -33.74 2.95 18.67
N ASP A 111 -32.98 1.86 18.81
CA ASP A 111 -31.70 1.84 19.54
C ASP A 111 -30.55 2.40 18.68
N LEU A 112 -30.72 3.65 18.23
CA LEU A 112 -29.73 4.41 17.47
C LEU A 112 -29.12 5.53 18.32
N VAL A 113 -27.79 5.68 18.24
CA VAL A 113 -27.07 6.85 18.75
C VAL A 113 -26.93 7.90 17.65
N ASP A 114 -26.42 9.08 17.98
CA ASP A 114 -26.15 10.12 16.97
C ASP A 114 -25.32 9.57 15.80
N ASP A 115 -25.73 9.95 14.58
CA ASP A 115 -25.25 9.44 13.28
C ASP A 115 -25.62 7.98 12.95
N GLY A 116 -26.15 7.20 13.89
CA GLY A 116 -26.66 5.84 13.64
C GLY A 116 -27.84 5.80 12.67
N PHE A 117 -28.03 4.66 12.00
CA PHE A 117 -29.14 4.46 11.06
C PHE A 117 -29.70 3.02 11.08
N TRP A 118 -30.97 2.92 10.68
CA TRP A 118 -31.66 1.68 10.39
C TRP A 118 -31.99 1.62 8.89
N LEU A 119 -31.54 0.56 8.23
CA LEU A 119 -31.81 0.27 6.83
C LEU A 119 -32.71 -0.96 6.75
N SER A 120 -33.86 -0.85 6.07
CA SER A 120 -34.79 -1.95 5.82
C SER A 120 -35.18 -1.99 4.35
N VAL A 121 -34.75 -3.05 3.66
CA VAL A 121 -35.03 -3.39 2.27
C VAL A 121 -35.93 -4.62 2.29
N LYS A 122 -37.16 -4.48 2.77
CA LYS A 122 -38.12 -5.60 2.98
C LYS A 122 -39.50 -5.26 2.47
N GLY A 123 -40.12 -6.22 1.78
CA GLY A 123 -41.43 -6.03 1.16
C GLY A 123 -41.34 -5.10 -0.05
N ASP A 124 -42.37 -4.27 -0.24
CA ASP A 124 -42.53 -3.41 -1.41
C ASP A 124 -41.77 -2.06 -1.32
N GLY A 125 -41.09 -1.76 -0.22
CA GLY A 125 -40.45 -0.45 -0.02
C GLY A 125 -39.18 -0.47 0.83
N VAL A 126 -38.36 0.56 0.66
CA VAL A 126 -37.07 0.75 1.34
C VAL A 126 -37.21 1.85 2.39
N ARG A 127 -36.71 1.62 3.59
CA ARG A 127 -36.76 2.57 4.71
C ARG A 127 -35.33 2.84 5.18
N ILE A 128 -34.93 4.10 5.14
CA ILE A 128 -33.59 4.59 5.49
C ILE A 128 -33.77 5.64 6.59
N LEU A 129 -33.71 5.18 7.84
CA LEU A 129 -34.06 5.99 9.02
C LEU A 129 -32.82 6.29 9.85
N GLY A 130 -32.38 7.55 9.87
CA GLY A 130 -31.28 8.00 10.72
C GLY A 130 -31.76 8.46 12.11
N GLN A 131 -30.91 8.39 13.13
CA GLN A 131 -31.15 9.10 14.38
C GLN A 131 -31.19 10.62 14.16
N ASN A 132 -30.37 11.09 13.22
CA ASN A 132 -30.34 12.46 12.71
C ASN A 132 -30.27 12.42 11.16
N GLU A 133 -30.35 13.57 10.49
CA GLU A 133 -30.31 13.63 9.02
C GLU A 133 -29.02 13.03 8.42
N ARG A 134 -27.89 13.15 9.13
CA ARG A 134 -26.58 12.64 8.70
C ARG A 134 -26.52 11.11 8.73
N GLY A 135 -27.12 10.48 9.73
CA GLY A 135 -27.30 9.02 9.75
C GLY A 135 -28.18 8.54 8.59
N ALA A 136 -29.23 9.28 8.24
CA ALA A 136 -30.07 8.95 7.09
C ALA A 136 -29.29 9.03 5.75
N LEU A 137 -28.41 10.03 5.61
CA LEU A 137 -27.46 10.13 4.49
C LEU A 137 -26.48 8.94 4.44
N TYR A 138 -25.92 8.53 5.58
CA TYR A 138 -25.04 7.36 5.66
C TYR A 138 -25.77 6.06 5.29
N GLY A 139 -27.03 5.91 5.69
CA GLY A 139 -27.88 4.79 5.28
C GLY A 139 -28.20 4.79 3.78
N ALA A 140 -28.33 5.96 3.15
CA ALA A 140 -28.51 6.09 1.71
C ALA A 140 -27.26 5.66 0.93
N PHE A 141 -26.07 6.05 1.38
CA PHE A 141 -24.81 5.55 0.82
C PHE A 141 -24.63 4.04 1.02
N GLU A 142 -25.02 3.48 2.17
CA GLU A 142 -24.96 2.03 2.38
C GLU A 142 -25.93 1.29 1.44
N TYR A 143 -27.15 1.80 1.26
CA TYR A 143 -28.10 1.24 0.31
C TYR A 143 -27.59 1.30 -1.14
N LEU A 144 -27.00 2.42 -1.55
CA LEU A 144 -26.36 2.56 -2.86
C LEU A 144 -25.14 1.64 -3.03
N SER A 145 -24.34 1.43 -1.99
CA SER A 145 -23.25 0.45 -1.99
C SER A 145 -23.77 -0.97 -2.24
N LEU A 146 -24.84 -1.38 -1.56
CA LEU A 146 -25.48 -2.69 -1.79
C LEU A 146 -25.97 -2.83 -3.24
N LEU A 147 -26.66 -1.81 -3.76
CA LEU A 147 -27.16 -1.79 -5.14
C LEU A 147 -26.02 -1.84 -6.17
N ALA A 148 -24.98 -1.02 -6.01
CA ALA A 148 -23.83 -0.98 -6.93
C ALA A 148 -23.03 -2.29 -6.95
N GLN A 149 -23.03 -3.03 -5.84
CA GLN A 149 -22.45 -4.38 -5.74
C GLN A 149 -23.39 -5.49 -6.29
N GLY A 150 -24.61 -5.15 -6.71
CA GLY A 150 -25.61 -6.11 -7.19
C GLY A 150 -26.22 -6.97 -6.07
N ASN A 151 -26.27 -6.45 -4.84
CA ASN A 151 -26.83 -7.13 -3.68
C ASN A 151 -28.26 -6.63 -3.39
N PHE A 152 -29.24 -7.47 -3.75
CA PHE A 152 -30.67 -7.22 -3.57
C PHE A 152 -31.30 -8.03 -2.42
N THR A 153 -30.47 -8.55 -1.50
CA THR A 153 -30.93 -9.41 -0.41
C THR A 153 -31.87 -8.66 0.53
N GLU A 154 -33.06 -9.19 0.77
CA GLU A 154 -33.97 -8.62 1.77
C GLU A 154 -33.33 -8.58 3.15
N THR A 155 -33.16 -7.39 3.70
CA THR A 155 -32.46 -7.19 4.98
C THR A 155 -33.10 -6.05 5.78
N ALA A 156 -33.01 -6.13 7.11
CA ALA A 156 -33.41 -5.05 8.00
C ALA A 156 -32.51 -5.06 9.22
N TYR A 157 -31.68 -4.02 9.39
CA TYR A 157 -30.70 -3.93 10.46
C TYR A 157 -30.45 -2.48 10.89
N ALA A 158 -30.09 -2.32 12.16
CA ALA A 158 -29.60 -1.06 12.73
C ALA A 158 -28.08 -1.12 12.84
N THR A 159 -27.40 0.01 12.60
CA THR A 159 -25.95 0.14 12.81
C THR A 159 -25.64 1.53 13.37
N ASN A 160 -24.63 1.57 14.23
CA ASN A 160 -24.23 2.74 15.01
C ASN A 160 -22.71 2.93 14.88
N PRO A 161 -22.21 4.17 14.87
CA PRO A 161 -20.77 4.40 14.92
C PRO A 161 -20.21 3.96 16.28
N SER A 162 -18.98 3.44 16.27
CA SER A 162 -18.27 3.01 17.47
C SER A 162 -17.90 4.19 18.38
N ALA A 163 -17.70 5.38 17.81
CA ALA A 163 -17.33 6.60 18.52
C ALA A 163 -17.93 7.85 17.83
N PRO A 164 -18.22 8.92 18.57
CA PRO A 164 -18.84 10.13 18.01
C PRO A 164 -17.92 10.88 17.05
N ILE A 165 -16.60 10.79 17.19
CA ILE A 165 -15.62 11.55 16.41
C ILE A 165 -14.99 10.68 15.32
N ARG A 166 -15.18 11.08 14.05
CA ARG A 166 -14.64 10.39 12.87
C ARG A 166 -14.21 11.46 11.86
N TRP A 167 -13.04 12.07 12.11
CA TRP A 167 -12.61 13.29 11.43
C TRP A 167 -11.53 13.04 10.37
N ALA A 168 -11.52 13.89 9.35
CA ALA A 168 -10.44 14.07 8.39
C ALA A 168 -9.49 15.19 8.85
N ASN A 169 -8.19 15.04 8.63
CA ASN A 169 -7.18 16.07 8.79
C ASN A 169 -6.46 16.27 7.44
N GLN A 170 -6.26 17.53 7.08
CA GLN A 170 -5.57 17.97 5.87
C GLN A 170 -4.36 18.80 6.27
N TRP A 171 -3.17 18.44 5.78
CA TRP A 171 -1.94 19.19 6.00
C TRP A 171 -1.68 20.24 4.91
N ASP A 172 -2.76 20.82 4.39
CA ASP A 172 -2.77 21.80 3.31
C ASP A 172 -2.19 23.15 3.76
N ASN A 173 -1.17 23.60 3.03
CA ASN A 173 -0.55 24.90 3.20
C ASN A 173 -1.32 25.96 2.40
N MET A 174 -1.44 27.17 2.96
CA MET A 174 -2.05 28.29 2.24
C MET A 174 -1.18 28.83 1.09
N ASP A 175 0.11 28.51 1.10
CA ASP A 175 1.10 28.85 0.08
C ASP A 175 1.89 27.57 -0.25
N GLY A 176 1.91 27.22 -1.54
CA GLY A 176 2.59 26.02 -2.03
C GLY A 176 4.06 26.22 -2.42
N THR A 177 4.62 27.42 -2.25
CA THR A 177 6.01 27.73 -2.63
C THR A 177 7.07 27.29 -1.61
N GLY A 178 6.65 26.84 -0.42
CA GLY A 178 7.53 26.32 0.63
C GLY A 178 8.10 24.93 0.34
N THR A 179 9.09 24.51 1.14
CA THR A 179 9.76 23.19 1.04
C THR A 179 8.82 21.99 1.22
N HIS A 180 7.69 22.17 1.91
CA HIS A 180 6.65 21.15 2.09
C HIS A 180 5.55 21.20 1.01
N GLY A 181 5.71 22.04 -0.02
CA GLY A 181 4.74 22.20 -1.11
C GLY A 181 3.37 22.71 -0.65
N SER A 182 2.37 22.53 -1.52
CA SER A 182 0.98 22.95 -1.25
C SER A 182 0.27 22.10 -0.20
N ILE A 183 0.73 20.87 0.04
CA ILE A 183 0.21 19.98 1.08
C ILE A 183 1.41 19.29 1.72
N GLU A 184 1.66 19.53 3.00
CA GLU A 184 2.76 18.90 3.72
C GLU A 184 2.49 17.39 3.82
N ARG A 185 3.37 16.59 3.20
CA ARG A 185 3.17 15.14 3.02
C ARG A 185 1.87 14.81 2.28
N GLY A 186 1.54 15.59 1.25
CA GLY A 186 0.47 15.30 0.30
C GLY A 186 1.03 14.96 -1.08
N TYR A 187 0.46 13.92 -1.70
CA TYR A 187 1.02 13.28 -2.89
C TYR A 187 -0.01 13.15 -4.02
N GLY A 188 -1.22 13.68 -3.81
CA GLY A 188 -2.29 13.81 -4.81
C GLY A 188 -2.29 15.14 -5.57
N GLY A 189 -1.14 15.82 -5.67
CA GLY A 189 -1.03 17.16 -6.22
C GLY A 189 -1.37 18.29 -5.23
N VAL A 190 -1.72 19.46 -5.76
CA VAL A 190 -1.93 20.69 -4.96
C VAL A 190 -3.21 20.68 -4.13
N SER A 191 -3.29 21.57 -3.13
CA SER A 191 -4.46 21.77 -2.26
C SER A 191 -5.74 22.01 -3.06
N ILE A 192 -6.85 21.44 -2.56
CA ILE A 192 -8.20 21.72 -3.06
C ILE A 192 -8.89 22.87 -2.31
N PHE A 193 -8.24 23.45 -1.29
CA PHE A 193 -8.77 24.50 -0.43
C PHE A 193 -8.08 25.84 -0.60
N PHE A 194 -6.76 25.83 -0.82
CA PHE A 194 -5.96 27.06 -0.80
C PHE A 194 -5.07 27.23 -2.04
N GLU A 195 -4.94 28.49 -2.45
CA GLU A 195 -3.98 28.94 -3.44
C GLU A 195 -3.56 30.38 -3.12
N ASN A 196 -2.29 30.73 -3.28
CA ASN A 196 -1.79 32.12 -3.16
C ASN A 196 -2.23 32.85 -1.86
N LEU A 197 -2.10 32.18 -0.70
CA LEU A 197 -2.50 32.64 0.64
C LEU A 197 -4.01 32.86 0.84
N LYS A 198 -4.85 32.32 -0.07
CA LYS A 198 -6.31 32.50 -0.04
C LYS A 198 -7.06 31.19 -0.15
N VAL A 199 -8.28 31.16 0.38
CA VAL A 199 -9.25 30.09 0.08
C VAL A 199 -9.70 30.21 -1.38
N VAL A 200 -9.67 29.10 -2.12
CA VAL A 200 -10.10 29.03 -3.53
C VAL A 200 -11.57 29.45 -3.72
N THR A 201 -11.94 29.77 -4.95
CA THR A 201 -13.30 30.21 -5.30
C THR A 201 -14.18 29.07 -5.79
N ASP A 202 -13.64 28.10 -6.53
CA ASP A 202 -14.37 26.92 -7.00
C ASP A 202 -14.53 25.88 -5.89
N MET A 203 -15.77 25.66 -5.46
CA MET A 203 -16.11 24.68 -4.43
C MET A 203 -16.48 23.30 -5.01
N THR A 204 -16.36 23.08 -6.33
CA THR A 204 -16.75 21.83 -6.98
C THR A 204 -15.97 20.63 -6.42
N ARG A 205 -14.64 20.72 -6.36
CA ARG A 205 -13.78 19.67 -5.81
C ARG A 205 -13.98 19.49 -4.29
N VAL A 206 -14.22 20.59 -3.57
CA VAL A 206 -14.55 20.57 -2.12
C VAL A 206 -15.85 19.80 -1.86
N SER A 207 -16.92 20.05 -2.62
CA SER A 207 -18.19 19.33 -2.49
C SER A 207 -18.08 17.86 -2.93
N GLN A 208 -17.31 17.57 -4.00
CA GLN A 208 -16.97 16.19 -4.38
C GLN A 208 -16.26 15.44 -3.25
N TYR A 209 -15.34 16.09 -2.54
CA TYR A 209 -14.67 15.49 -1.38
C TYR A 209 -15.62 15.27 -0.21
N GLY A 210 -16.50 16.23 0.08
CA GLY A 210 -17.56 16.08 1.09
C GLY A 210 -18.45 14.86 0.85
N ARG A 211 -18.80 14.61 -0.41
CA ARG A 211 -19.54 13.42 -0.84
C ARG A 211 -18.79 12.12 -0.55
N LEU A 212 -17.48 12.07 -0.84
CA LEU A 212 -16.63 10.92 -0.51
C LEU A 212 -16.55 10.70 1.01
N LEU A 213 -16.22 11.74 1.79
CA LEU A 213 -16.14 11.66 3.25
C LEU A 213 -17.45 11.17 3.88
N ALA A 214 -18.60 11.65 3.41
CA ALA A 214 -19.91 11.24 3.89
C ALA A 214 -20.24 9.77 3.55
N SER A 215 -19.89 9.31 2.36
CA SER A 215 -20.04 7.89 2.00
C SER A 215 -19.12 6.96 2.80
N ALA A 216 -17.98 7.46 3.25
CA ALA A 216 -17.08 6.82 4.22
C ALA A 216 -17.53 7.03 5.69
N ARG A 217 -18.68 7.69 5.92
CA ARG A 217 -19.30 7.95 7.24
C ARG A 217 -18.49 8.85 8.19
N LEU A 218 -17.59 9.66 7.64
CA LEU A 218 -16.85 10.68 8.36
C LEU A 218 -17.73 11.91 8.60
N ASN A 219 -17.56 12.60 9.73
CA ASN A 219 -18.47 13.67 10.18
C ASN A 219 -17.80 15.02 10.47
N GLY A 220 -16.47 15.12 10.38
CA GLY A 220 -15.74 16.37 10.52
C GLY A 220 -14.48 16.42 9.66
N ILE A 221 -13.99 17.62 9.38
CA ILE A 221 -12.72 17.85 8.69
C ILE A 221 -11.99 19.08 9.23
N ILE A 222 -10.70 18.93 9.48
CA ILE A 222 -9.74 20.02 9.63
C ILE A 222 -9.11 20.28 8.26
N VAL A 223 -9.31 21.49 7.72
CA VAL A 223 -9.02 21.79 6.31
C VAL A 223 -7.61 22.35 6.04
N ASN A 224 -6.86 22.73 7.07
CA ASN A 224 -5.54 23.36 6.94
C ASN A 224 -4.48 22.75 7.86
N ASN A 225 -3.22 22.92 7.44
CA ASN A 225 -2.06 22.35 8.12
C ASN A 225 -1.97 22.66 9.62
N VAL A 226 -1.58 21.64 10.38
CA VAL A 226 -1.21 21.71 11.80
C VAL A 226 -0.08 22.70 12.07
N ASN A 227 0.82 22.89 11.09
CA ASN A 227 1.78 23.99 11.05
C ASN A 227 1.06 25.25 10.53
N ALA A 228 0.08 25.73 11.29
CA ALA A 228 -0.93 26.66 10.79
C ALA A 228 -0.39 28.07 10.44
N ASN A 229 -0.92 28.64 9.36
CA ASN A 229 -0.63 30.02 8.95
C ASN A 229 -1.71 30.98 9.50
N PRO A 230 -1.35 32.03 10.28
CA PRO A 230 -2.33 32.92 10.90
C PRO A 230 -3.13 33.78 9.90
N ILE A 231 -2.69 33.91 8.63
CA ILE A 231 -3.41 34.62 7.56
C ILE A 231 -4.79 33.99 7.26
N LEU A 232 -5.01 32.73 7.67
CA LEU A 232 -6.32 32.07 7.65
C LEU A 232 -7.39 32.84 8.43
N LEU A 233 -7.00 33.57 9.48
CA LEU A 233 -7.89 34.35 10.35
C LEU A 233 -8.19 35.75 9.80
N SER A 234 -7.79 36.06 8.57
CA SER A 234 -8.23 37.29 7.90
C SER A 234 -9.70 37.22 7.48
N PRO A 235 -10.45 38.35 7.45
CA PRO A 235 -11.86 38.35 7.07
C PRO A 235 -12.15 37.69 5.72
N GLU A 236 -11.30 37.91 4.70
CA GLU A 236 -11.44 37.28 3.38
C GLU A 236 -11.32 35.75 3.44
N ASN A 237 -10.40 35.23 4.27
CA ASN A 237 -10.22 33.79 4.43
C ASN A 237 -11.27 33.17 5.37
N MET A 238 -11.80 33.89 6.34
CA MET A 238 -12.96 33.45 7.12
C MET A 238 -14.24 33.38 6.28
N ASP A 239 -14.45 34.34 5.37
CA ASP A 239 -15.50 34.26 4.34
C ASP A 239 -15.24 33.11 3.35
N GLY A 240 -13.98 32.72 3.15
CA GLY A 240 -13.56 31.52 2.44
C GLY A 240 -13.92 30.22 3.15
N LEU A 241 -13.57 30.11 4.44
CA LEU A 241 -13.93 28.98 5.30
C LEU A 241 -15.45 28.79 5.36
N LYS A 242 -16.22 29.87 5.31
CA LYS A 242 -17.68 29.79 5.15
C LYS A 242 -18.08 29.05 3.85
N ARG A 243 -17.49 29.39 2.70
CA ARG A 243 -17.79 28.70 1.42
C ARG A 243 -17.45 27.21 1.50
N ILE A 244 -16.32 26.87 2.13
CA ILE A 244 -15.92 25.48 2.35
C ILE A 244 -16.94 24.76 3.24
N ALA A 245 -17.36 25.36 4.36
CA ALA A 245 -18.39 24.80 5.23
C ALA A 245 -19.76 24.68 4.54
N ASP A 246 -20.16 25.66 3.73
CA ASP A 246 -21.39 25.59 2.93
C ASP A 246 -21.34 24.46 1.90
N ALA A 247 -20.17 24.11 1.36
CA ALA A 247 -19.98 22.99 0.44
C ALA A 247 -19.97 21.61 1.13
N PHE A 248 -19.54 21.53 2.39
CA PHE A 248 -19.51 20.29 3.19
C PHE A 248 -20.80 19.99 3.95
N ARG A 249 -21.56 21.03 4.37
CA ARG A 249 -22.79 20.89 5.18
C ARG A 249 -23.88 20.00 4.55
N PRO A 250 -24.15 20.03 3.23
CA PRO A 250 -25.08 19.11 2.58
C PRO A 250 -24.65 17.65 2.70
N TRP A 251 -23.37 17.37 2.98
CA TRP A 251 -22.82 16.04 3.18
C TRP A 251 -22.71 15.67 4.67
N GLY A 252 -23.16 16.53 5.59
CA GLY A 252 -23.11 16.33 7.04
C GLY A 252 -21.71 16.44 7.65
N VAL A 253 -20.70 16.83 6.87
CA VAL A 253 -19.32 16.99 7.34
C VAL A 253 -19.16 18.40 7.91
N GLN A 254 -18.76 18.51 9.18
CA GLN A 254 -18.52 19.79 9.85
C GLN A 254 -17.07 20.25 9.63
N VAL A 255 -16.87 21.54 9.39
CA VAL A 255 -15.52 22.12 9.16
C VAL A 255 -14.94 22.66 10.46
N GLY A 256 -13.67 22.36 10.71
CA GLY A 256 -12.81 22.99 11.72
C GLY A 256 -11.47 23.42 11.12
N ILE A 257 -10.63 24.07 11.91
CA ILE A 257 -9.34 24.62 11.46
C ILE A 257 -8.21 24.33 12.44
N SER A 258 -7.00 24.17 11.93
CA SER A 258 -5.78 24.17 12.74
C SER A 258 -5.41 25.60 13.12
N LEU A 259 -5.03 25.83 14.38
CA LEU A 259 -4.66 27.15 14.90
C LEU A 259 -3.15 27.30 15.10
N ASN A 260 -2.62 28.49 14.77
CA ASN A 260 -1.29 28.89 15.19
C ASN A 260 -1.40 29.55 16.58
N PHE A 261 -0.78 28.93 17.59
CA PHE A 261 -0.92 29.36 18.98
C PHE A 261 -0.42 30.80 19.22
N ALA A 262 0.57 31.26 18.44
CA ALA A 262 1.10 32.63 18.54
C ALA A 262 0.36 33.68 17.68
N SER A 263 -0.77 33.34 17.05
CA SER A 263 -1.56 34.30 16.25
C SER A 263 -1.85 35.65 16.93
N PRO A 264 -2.14 35.74 18.25
CA PRO A 264 -2.31 37.02 18.92
C PRO A 264 -1.10 37.96 18.75
N GLN A 265 0.11 37.40 18.80
CA GLN A 265 1.35 38.16 18.65
C GLN A 265 1.75 38.35 17.18
N THR A 266 1.68 37.30 16.37
CA THR A 266 2.18 37.31 14.97
C THR A 266 1.23 37.95 13.97
N TYR A 267 -0.06 38.08 14.32
CA TYR A 267 -1.10 38.63 13.46
C TYR A 267 -2.01 39.63 14.19
N GLY A 268 -2.32 39.39 15.47
CA GLY A 268 -3.13 40.27 16.31
C GLY A 268 -2.44 41.53 16.83
N ASN A 269 -1.12 41.67 16.64
CA ASN A 269 -0.28 42.76 17.17
C ASN A 269 -0.24 42.88 18.71
N LEU A 270 -0.57 41.83 19.46
CA LEU A 270 -0.34 41.78 20.90
C LEU A 270 1.15 41.54 21.20
N SER A 271 1.60 41.90 22.41
CA SER A 271 2.98 41.64 22.85
C SER A 271 3.23 40.19 23.27
N THR A 272 2.16 39.40 23.47
CA THR A 272 2.19 38.07 24.09
C THR A 272 1.16 37.13 23.44
N PHE A 273 1.35 35.83 23.65
CA PHE A 273 0.36 34.77 23.37
C PHE A 273 0.14 33.84 24.58
N ASP A 274 0.41 34.33 25.79
CA ASP A 274 0.15 33.60 27.05
C ASP A 274 -1.36 33.30 27.19
N PRO A 275 -1.78 32.02 27.28
CA PRO A 275 -3.20 31.66 27.33
C PRO A 275 -3.94 32.13 28.58
N LEU A 276 -3.24 32.65 29.59
CA LEU A 276 -3.82 33.22 30.81
C LEU A 276 -3.81 34.76 30.82
N ASP A 277 -3.41 35.42 29.74
CA ASP A 277 -3.48 36.88 29.60
C ASP A 277 -4.87 37.30 29.09
N ASP A 278 -5.53 38.22 29.82
CA ASP A 278 -6.89 38.70 29.50
C ASP A 278 -7.00 39.26 28.07
N THR A 279 -5.93 39.85 27.52
CA THR A 279 -5.94 40.40 26.15
C THR A 279 -5.86 39.29 25.10
N VAL A 280 -5.14 38.20 25.39
CA VAL A 280 -5.06 37.00 24.53
C VAL A 280 -6.39 36.25 24.54
N ILE A 281 -7.01 36.10 25.71
CA ILE A 281 -8.35 35.51 25.88
C ILE A 281 -9.38 36.31 25.06
N ALA A 282 -9.44 37.65 25.26
CA ALA A 282 -10.36 38.51 24.53
C ALA A 282 -10.13 38.49 23.00
N TRP A 283 -8.88 38.38 22.55
CA TRP A 283 -8.54 38.27 21.13
C TRP A 283 -9.06 36.97 20.51
N TRP A 284 -8.82 35.83 21.16
CA TRP A 284 -9.33 34.53 20.70
C TRP A 284 -10.86 34.44 20.79
N GLY A 285 -11.48 35.06 21.79
CA GLY A 285 -12.93 35.22 21.88
C GLY A 285 -13.50 35.91 20.64
N ASN A 286 -12.98 37.09 20.26
CA ASN A 286 -13.43 37.81 19.06
C ASN A 286 -13.22 37.00 17.76
N ILE A 287 -12.10 36.31 17.61
CA ILE A 287 -11.87 35.42 16.46
C ILE A 287 -12.89 34.26 16.43
N THR A 288 -13.22 33.70 17.58
CA THR A 288 -14.20 32.61 17.71
C THR A 288 -15.63 33.11 17.41
N ASP A 289 -16.00 34.31 17.89
CA ASP A 289 -17.23 35.03 17.53
C ASP A 289 -17.34 35.22 16.00
N GLU A 290 -16.29 35.73 15.37
CA GLU A 290 -16.25 35.98 13.92
C GLU A 290 -16.32 34.71 13.07
N LEU A 291 -15.78 33.60 13.56
CA LEU A 291 -15.90 32.28 12.92
C LEU A 291 -17.31 31.71 13.09
N TYR A 292 -17.90 31.73 14.29
CA TYR A 292 -19.25 31.21 14.52
C TYR A 292 -20.36 32.05 13.88
N ALA A 293 -20.15 33.36 13.70
CA ALA A 293 -21.04 34.22 12.92
C ALA A 293 -21.14 33.79 11.45
N ARG A 294 -20.07 33.18 10.92
CA ARG A 294 -19.97 32.69 9.53
C ARG A 294 -20.29 31.21 9.40
N ILE A 295 -19.90 30.40 10.39
CA ILE A 295 -19.99 28.94 10.43
C ILE A 295 -20.66 28.51 11.76
N PRO A 296 -22.00 28.62 11.88
CA PRO A 296 -22.70 28.41 13.16
C PRO A 296 -22.59 26.98 13.74
N ASP A 297 -22.16 26.03 12.90
CA ASP A 297 -22.02 24.60 13.10
C ASP A 297 -20.56 24.10 13.01
N MET A 298 -19.57 25.01 13.19
CA MET A 298 -18.14 24.69 13.17
C MET A 298 -17.79 23.51 14.09
N ALA A 299 -16.98 22.57 13.57
CA ALA A 299 -16.51 21.38 14.29
C ALA A 299 -15.64 21.74 15.50
N GLY A 300 -14.80 22.76 15.35
CA GLY A 300 -13.87 23.25 16.37
C GLY A 300 -12.46 23.44 15.84
N TYR A 301 -11.46 23.20 16.68
CA TYR A 301 -10.06 23.52 16.44
C TYR A 301 -9.14 22.31 16.55
N LEU A 302 -8.06 22.30 15.76
CA LEU A 302 -6.91 21.42 15.92
C LEU A 302 -5.69 22.23 16.37
N VAL A 303 -4.93 21.73 17.33
CA VAL A 303 -3.78 22.44 17.90
C VAL A 303 -2.54 21.54 17.94
N LYS A 304 -1.49 21.96 17.24
CA LYS A 304 -0.10 21.49 17.42
C LYS A 304 0.65 22.60 18.14
N ALA A 305 1.08 22.35 19.38
CA ALA A 305 1.72 23.35 20.23
C ALA A 305 2.96 22.80 20.91
N ASN A 306 4.01 23.63 21.05
CA ASN A 306 5.31 23.26 21.61
C ASN A 306 5.94 21.99 21.00
N SER A 307 5.81 21.81 19.69
CA SER A 307 6.35 20.66 18.95
C SER A 307 6.96 21.12 17.64
N GLU A 308 8.19 20.67 17.33
CA GLU A 308 8.90 20.99 16.08
C GLU A 308 8.95 22.50 15.78
N GLY A 309 9.25 23.29 16.80
CA GLY A 309 9.34 24.76 16.69
C GLY A 309 7.98 25.49 16.69
N GLN A 310 6.84 24.79 16.69
CA GLN A 310 5.53 25.44 16.81
C GLN A 310 5.36 26.08 18.20
N PRO A 311 4.81 27.30 18.28
CA PRO A 311 4.60 28.01 19.54
C PRO A 311 3.56 27.30 20.43
N GLY A 312 3.54 27.62 21.71
CA GLY A 312 2.57 27.02 22.64
C GLY A 312 2.72 27.47 24.09
N PRO A 313 1.86 26.94 24.99
CA PRO A 313 1.75 27.39 26.38
C PRO A 313 3.02 27.21 27.22
N LEU A 314 3.87 26.22 26.91
CA LEU A 314 5.11 25.96 27.67
C LEU A 314 6.08 27.16 27.60
N THR A 315 6.00 27.98 26.54
CA THR A 315 6.81 29.21 26.38
C THR A 315 6.61 30.21 27.53
N TYR A 316 5.44 30.20 28.18
CA TYR A 316 5.09 31.06 29.31
C TYR A 316 5.02 30.30 30.64
N ASN A 317 5.62 29.10 30.71
CA ASN A 317 5.53 28.21 31.87
C ASN A 317 4.07 27.92 32.28
N ARG A 318 3.19 27.76 31.28
CA ARG A 318 1.82 27.26 31.42
C ARG A 318 1.76 25.79 31.03
N THR A 319 0.72 25.07 31.45
CA THR A 319 0.52 23.67 31.07
C THR A 319 -0.07 23.54 29.65
N LEU A 320 0.05 22.36 29.04
CA LEU A 320 -0.65 22.05 27.79
C LEU A 320 -2.19 22.09 27.99
N ALA A 321 -2.67 21.79 29.20
CA ALA A 321 -4.08 21.93 29.57
C ALA A 321 -4.53 23.40 29.60
N ASP A 322 -3.74 24.33 30.15
CA ASP A 322 -4.06 25.78 30.10
C ASP A 322 -4.24 26.26 28.66
N GLY A 323 -3.33 25.85 27.76
CA GLY A 323 -3.39 26.20 26.35
C GLY A 323 -4.57 25.56 25.60
N ALA A 324 -4.95 24.33 25.92
CA ALA A 324 -6.14 23.69 25.35
C ALA A 324 -7.45 24.33 25.87
N ASN A 325 -7.50 24.60 27.17
CA ASN A 325 -8.67 25.09 27.88
C ASN A 325 -9.02 26.54 27.53
N LEU A 326 -8.06 27.35 27.08
CA LEU A 326 -8.31 28.65 26.43
C LEU A 326 -9.34 28.48 25.30
N PHE A 327 -8.99 27.70 24.28
CA PHE A 327 -9.85 27.48 23.11
C PHE A 327 -11.16 26.78 23.49
N ALA A 328 -11.10 25.84 24.44
CA ALA A 328 -12.25 25.07 24.89
C ALA A 328 -13.36 25.96 25.47
N LYS A 329 -12.98 27.00 26.22
CA LYS A 329 -13.89 27.98 26.84
C LYS A 329 -14.49 28.92 25.81
N GLU A 330 -13.70 29.43 24.86
CA GLU A 330 -14.24 30.30 23.81
C GLU A 330 -15.25 29.58 22.90
N LEU A 331 -15.00 28.30 22.54
CA LEU A 331 -15.98 27.49 21.81
C LEU A 331 -17.30 27.32 22.60
N LYS A 332 -17.23 27.11 23.92
CA LYS A 332 -18.40 26.94 24.80
C LYS A 332 -19.29 28.17 24.90
N ASN A 333 -18.77 29.39 24.66
CA ASN A 333 -19.56 30.62 24.67
C ASN A 333 -20.67 30.60 23.60
N HIS A 334 -20.51 29.80 22.53
CA HIS A 334 -21.52 29.62 21.47
C HIS A 334 -22.52 28.49 21.76
N GLY A 335 -22.39 27.81 22.89
CA GLY A 335 -23.27 26.75 23.40
C GLY A 335 -22.49 25.54 23.91
N SER A 336 -22.93 24.95 25.02
CA SER A 336 -22.23 23.84 25.72
C SER A 336 -22.09 22.51 24.94
N LYS A 337 -22.62 22.44 23.72
CA LYS A 337 -22.47 21.32 22.78
C LYS A 337 -21.77 21.70 21.47
N LYS A 338 -21.22 22.92 21.37
CA LYS A 338 -20.54 23.42 20.17
C LYS A 338 -19.03 23.43 20.33
N GLY A 339 -18.35 22.97 19.28
CA GLY A 339 -16.91 23.06 19.16
C GLY A 339 -16.14 22.08 20.05
N ILE A 340 -15.20 21.37 19.43
CA ILE A 340 -14.25 20.50 20.11
C ILE A 340 -12.83 21.01 19.86
N VAL A 341 -11.96 20.95 20.88
CA VAL A 341 -10.52 21.18 20.71
C VAL A 341 -9.84 19.82 20.59
N MET A 342 -9.35 19.49 19.40
CA MET A 342 -8.37 18.42 19.25
C MET A 342 -6.98 18.98 19.58
N PHE A 343 -6.43 18.58 20.72
CA PHE A 343 -5.09 18.98 21.14
C PHE A 343 -4.12 17.83 20.90
N ARG A 344 -3.14 17.99 20.01
CA ARG A 344 -2.26 16.89 19.60
C ARG A 344 -1.26 16.54 20.69
N ALA A 345 -1.18 15.26 21.04
CA ALA A 345 -0.16 14.68 21.92
C ALA A 345 1.20 14.46 21.22
N PHE A 346 1.32 14.85 19.96
CA PHE A 346 2.58 14.86 19.22
C PHE A 346 3.46 16.04 19.69
N VAL A 347 4.09 15.85 20.86
CA VAL A 347 4.95 16.82 21.56
C VAL A 347 6.22 16.11 22.02
N TYR A 348 7.37 16.61 21.58
CA TYR A 348 8.70 16.16 21.96
C TYR A 348 9.72 17.29 21.69
N ASP A 349 10.84 17.31 22.43
CA ASP A 349 11.85 18.34 22.30
C ASP A 349 13.12 17.83 21.59
N HIS A 350 13.11 17.92 20.26
CA HIS A 350 14.27 17.60 19.41
C HIS A 350 15.48 18.55 19.59
N LEU A 351 15.38 19.62 20.38
CA LEU A 351 16.51 20.51 20.68
C LEU A 351 17.31 20.04 21.89
N THR A 352 16.71 19.23 22.77
CA THR A 352 17.37 18.67 23.97
C THR A 352 17.67 17.18 23.87
N LEU A 353 16.99 16.43 22.98
CA LEU A 353 17.30 15.04 22.69
C LEU A 353 18.74 14.87 22.17
N ASN A 354 19.57 14.18 22.96
CA ASN A 354 20.97 13.91 22.64
C ASN A 354 21.21 12.40 22.61
N GLN A 355 21.59 11.85 21.45
CA GLN A 355 21.85 10.41 21.29
C GLN A 355 22.96 9.88 22.22
N SER A 356 23.90 10.73 22.62
CA SER A 356 24.99 10.33 23.53
C SER A 356 24.51 10.05 24.96
N ASP A 357 23.34 10.56 25.34
CA ASP A 357 22.63 10.15 26.54
C ASP A 357 21.83 8.87 26.23
N TRP A 358 22.08 7.79 26.96
CA TRP A 358 21.41 6.51 26.78
C TRP A 358 20.03 6.42 27.43
N HIS A 359 19.66 7.38 28.29
CA HIS A 359 18.31 7.49 28.85
C HIS A 359 17.41 8.47 28.08
N ALA A 360 17.95 9.24 27.14
CA ALA A 360 17.15 10.07 26.25
C ALA A 360 16.32 9.20 25.28
N ASP A 361 15.01 9.45 25.21
CA ASP A 361 14.09 8.72 24.33
C ASP A 361 12.86 9.54 23.96
N ARG A 362 12.64 9.73 22.65
CA ARG A 362 11.43 10.37 22.13
C ARG A 362 10.16 9.59 22.46
N ALA A 363 10.23 8.27 22.63
CA ALA A 363 9.06 7.44 22.91
C ALA A 363 8.43 7.71 24.29
N ASN A 364 9.17 8.28 25.25
CA ASN A 364 8.64 8.66 26.56
C ASN A 364 7.86 9.98 26.53
N ALA A 365 8.21 10.90 25.62
CA ALA A 365 7.79 12.30 25.64
C ALA A 365 6.25 12.46 25.72
N GLN A 366 5.48 11.70 24.93
CA GLN A 366 4.01 11.76 24.95
C GLN A 366 3.45 11.49 26.36
N VAL A 367 4.03 10.56 27.12
CA VAL A 367 3.57 10.21 28.48
C VAL A 367 4.07 11.26 29.48
N GLU A 368 5.32 11.69 29.39
CA GLU A 368 5.90 12.70 30.28
C GLU A 368 5.14 14.04 30.22
N PHE A 369 4.83 14.52 29.01
CA PHE A 369 4.12 15.78 28.80
C PHE A 369 2.63 15.74 29.20
N PHE A 370 1.95 14.60 29.07
CA PHE A 370 0.48 14.53 29.24
C PHE A 370 -0.02 13.79 30.48
N LYS A 371 0.71 12.79 31.01
CA LYS A 371 0.22 11.94 32.11
C LYS A 371 -0.18 12.72 33.36
N HIS A 372 0.58 13.76 33.69
CA HIS A 372 0.33 14.59 34.86
C HIS A 372 -0.82 15.60 34.66
N LEU A 373 -1.36 15.71 33.44
CA LEU A 373 -2.47 16.60 33.05
C LEU A 373 -3.81 15.87 32.91
N ASP A 374 -3.86 14.55 33.16
CA ASP A 374 -5.12 13.81 33.15
C ASP A 374 -6.14 14.42 34.14
N GLY A 375 -7.38 14.59 33.69
CA GLY A 375 -8.43 15.27 34.45
C GLY A 375 -8.34 16.80 34.52
N GLN A 376 -7.29 17.43 33.96
CA GLN A 376 -7.14 18.91 33.94
C GLN A 376 -7.69 19.57 32.66
N PHE A 377 -8.00 18.78 31.63
CA PHE A 377 -8.57 19.26 30.38
C PHE A 377 -10.09 19.43 30.48
N ASP A 378 -10.62 20.51 29.89
CA ASP A 378 -12.06 20.77 29.79
C ASP A 378 -12.79 19.67 29.00
N ASP A 379 -14.07 19.43 29.31
CA ASP A 379 -14.86 18.30 28.77
C ASP A 379 -15.06 18.26 27.24
N ASN A 380 -14.86 19.39 26.54
CA ASN A 380 -14.85 19.49 25.06
C ASN A 380 -13.43 19.52 24.45
N VAL A 381 -12.39 19.23 25.23
CA VAL A 381 -11.04 18.93 24.74
C VAL A 381 -10.90 17.43 24.51
N ILE A 382 -10.27 17.06 23.40
CA ILE A 382 -9.85 15.68 23.09
C ILE A 382 -8.35 15.70 22.85
N VAL A 383 -7.61 14.88 23.59
CA VAL A 383 -6.19 14.64 23.32
C VAL A 383 -6.07 13.71 22.12
N GLN A 384 -5.55 14.23 21.00
CA GLN A 384 -5.35 13.50 19.76
C GLN A 384 -3.97 12.84 19.75
N ILE A 385 -3.90 11.51 19.78
CA ILE A 385 -2.68 10.72 20.01
C ILE A 385 -2.39 9.89 18.75
N LYS A 386 -1.17 9.99 18.20
CA LYS A 386 -0.73 9.09 17.10
C LYS A 386 -0.83 7.63 17.54
N TYR A 387 -1.03 6.71 16.58
CA TYR A 387 -1.19 5.30 16.92
C TYR A 387 0.00 4.71 17.71
N GLY A 388 1.20 5.22 17.46
CA GLY A 388 2.43 4.92 18.22
C GLY A 388 3.06 6.17 18.87
N ALA A 389 4.19 5.95 19.54
CA ALA A 389 4.87 6.97 20.34
C ALA A 389 5.81 7.89 19.52
N ILE A 390 6.23 7.48 18.32
CA ILE A 390 7.22 8.19 17.50
C ILE A 390 6.56 8.96 16.36
N ASP A 391 6.27 8.34 15.20
CA ASP A 391 5.91 9.07 13.98
C ASP A 391 5.37 8.20 12.83
N PHE A 392 4.27 7.48 13.06
CA PHE A 392 3.57 6.72 12.00
C PHE A 392 4.44 5.72 11.22
N GLN A 393 5.47 5.16 11.88
CA GLN A 393 6.44 4.26 11.24
C GLN A 393 5.83 2.92 10.81
N VAL A 394 6.48 2.21 9.88
CA VAL A 394 5.98 0.94 9.29
C VAL A 394 5.51 -0.12 10.30
N ARG A 395 6.07 -0.07 11.52
CA ARG A 395 5.47 -0.63 12.74
C ARG A 395 5.85 0.22 13.95
N GLU A 396 4.87 0.45 14.83
CA GLU A 396 5.08 0.90 16.21
C GLU A 396 4.18 0.08 17.15
N PRO A 397 4.51 -0.07 18.44
CA PRO A 397 3.54 -0.51 19.43
C PRO A 397 2.47 0.57 19.66
N ALA A 398 1.30 0.17 20.17
CA ALA A 398 0.24 1.11 20.53
C ALA A 398 0.73 2.12 21.58
N SER A 399 0.52 3.43 21.38
CA SER A 399 1.03 4.46 22.29
C SER A 399 0.63 4.20 23.76
N PRO A 400 1.57 4.16 24.72
CA PRO A 400 1.26 3.93 26.12
C PRO A 400 0.43 5.07 26.73
N LEU A 401 0.34 6.23 26.08
CA LEU A 401 -0.48 7.34 26.56
C LEU A 401 -1.98 6.97 26.65
N PHE A 402 -2.47 6.07 25.78
CA PHE A 402 -3.84 5.55 25.86
C PHE A 402 -4.17 4.84 27.18
N ALA A 403 -3.16 4.37 27.93
CA ALA A 403 -3.30 3.77 29.25
C ALA A 403 -3.00 4.73 30.42
N ASN A 404 -2.40 5.89 30.14
CA ASN A 404 -1.96 6.86 31.16
C ASN A 404 -2.92 8.05 31.34
N LEU A 405 -3.80 8.30 30.38
CA LEU A 405 -4.96 9.18 30.58
C LEU A 405 -6.18 8.30 30.90
N LYS A 406 -6.77 8.46 32.09
CA LYS A 406 -8.00 7.78 32.56
C LYS A 406 -9.22 8.71 32.64
N GLU A 407 -9.03 10.00 32.83
CA GLU A 407 -10.10 11.00 33.00
C GLU A 407 -10.30 11.90 31.76
N THR A 408 -9.28 12.05 30.89
CA THR A 408 -9.33 12.93 29.69
C THR A 408 -9.80 12.25 28.39
N SER A 409 -10.74 12.85 27.64
CA SER A 409 -11.18 12.36 26.32
C SER A 409 -10.03 12.21 25.31
N MET A 410 -10.04 11.15 24.48
CA MET A 410 -8.94 10.83 23.56
C MET A 410 -9.44 10.42 22.16
N ALA A 411 -8.68 10.76 21.13
CA ALA A 411 -8.85 10.22 19.77
C ALA A 411 -7.52 9.71 19.22
N ILE A 412 -7.58 8.66 18.39
CA ILE A 412 -6.40 8.15 17.68
C ILE A 412 -6.19 8.94 16.39
N GLU A 413 -4.96 9.38 16.14
CA GLU A 413 -4.50 9.92 14.87
C GLU A 413 -3.91 8.78 14.04
N LEU A 414 -4.46 8.56 12.85
CA LEU A 414 -3.96 7.63 11.83
C LEU A 414 -3.46 8.42 10.63
N GLN A 415 -2.40 7.95 9.98
CA GLN A 415 -1.97 8.46 8.68
C GLN A 415 -2.57 7.60 7.57
N ILE A 416 -3.31 8.22 6.66
CA ILE A 416 -3.78 7.62 5.40
C ILE A 416 -2.80 8.02 4.29
N SER A 417 -2.32 9.27 4.34
CA SER A 417 -1.17 9.70 3.53
C SER A 417 0.08 8.92 3.92
N GLN A 418 0.71 8.27 2.96
CA GLN A 418 1.77 7.28 3.15
C GLN A 418 3.17 7.91 3.32
N GLU A 419 3.35 8.88 4.22
CA GLU A 419 4.63 9.59 4.45
C GLU A 419 5.80 8.61 4.60
N TYR A 420 5.77 7.78 5.64
CA TYR A 420 6.78 6.75 5.93
C TYR A 420 6.44 5.38 5.31
N LEU A 421 5.59 5.35 4.29
CA LEU A 421 5.02 4.14 3.70
C LEU A 421 5.00 4.20 2.16
N GLY A 422 6.02 4.87 1.58
CA GLY A 422 6.27 4.88 0.14
C GLY A 422 5.33 5.79 -0.66
N GLN A 423 4.77 6.82 -0.03
CA GLN A 423 4.27 8.05 -0.65
C GLN A 423 3.25 7.85 -1.80
N GLN A 424 2.44 6.78 -1.73
CA GLN A 424 1.47 6.37 -2.74
C GLN A 424 2.06 6.00 -4.11
N ASP A 425 3.38 5.86 -4.21
CA ASP A 425 4.06 5.16 -5.30
C ASP A 425 4.21 3.67 -5.00
N HIS A 426 4.24 3.32 -3.72
CA HIS A 426 4.15 1.96 -3.23
C HIS A 426 2.70 1.64 -2.86
N LEU A 427 2.19 0.51 -3.33
CA LEU A 427 1.00 -0.11 -2.76
C LEU A 427 1.33 -0.50 -1.31
N VAL A 428 0.59 0.08 -0.37
CA VAL A 428 0.55 -0.30 1.05
C VAL A 428 -0.89 -0.16 1.54
N TYR A 429 -1.58 -1.30 1.72
CA TYR A 429 -2.90 -1.33 2.36
C TYR A 429 -2.69 -1.26 3.87
N LEU A 430 -3.13 -0.15 4.47
CA LEU A 430 -2.87 0.23 5.86
C LEU A 430 -3.76 -0.46 6.92
N PRO A 431 -5.00 -0.89 6.64
CA PRO A 431 -5.87 -1.51 7.64
C PRO A 431 -5.26 -2.69 8.42
N PRO A 432 -4.49 -3.63 7.82
CA PRO A 432 -3.76 -4.65 8.56
C PRO A 432 -2.80 -4.09 9.64
N LEU A 433 -2.13 -2.96 9.37
CA LEU A 433 -1.33 -2.23 10.37
C LEU A 433 -2.25 -1.66 11.45
N TRP A 434 -3.31 -0.94 11.08
CA TRP A 434 -4.23 -0.35 12.06
C TRP A 434 -4.91 -1.40 12.95
N LYS A 435 -5.13 -2.63 12.45
CA LYS A 435 -5.64 -3.74 13.25
C LYS A 435 -4.70 -4.13 14.40
N THR A 436 -3.38 -4.12 14.21
CA THR A 436 -2.44 -4.47 15.29
C THR A 436 -2.47 -3.46 16.45
N ILE A 437 -2.81 -2.20 16.17
CA ILE A 437 -3.01 -1.17 17.19
C ILE A 437 -4.40 -1.25 17.81
N LEU A 438 -5.45 -1.21 16.99
CA LEU A 438 -6.85 -1.10 17.46
C LEU A 438 -7.30 -2.30 18.29
N ASP A 439 -6.74 -3.48 18.03
CA ASP A 439 -7.04 -4.72 18.77
C ASP A 439 -6.03 -5.01 19.89
N PHE A 440 -4.99 -4.18 20.07
CA PHE A 440 -4.02 -4.37 21.14
C PHE A 440 -4.70 -4.17 22.50
N ASP A 441 -4.65 -5.20 23.35
CA ASP A 441 -5.16 -5.15 24.72
C ASP A 441 -4.11 -4.52 25.64
N LEU A 442 -4.35 -3.27 26.05
CA LEU A 442 -3.47 -2.54 26.97
C LEU A 442 -3.53 -3.05 28.42
N ARG A 443 -4.47 -3.95 28.78
CA ARG A 443 -4.60 -4.55 30.13
C ARG A 443 -4.71 -3.52 31.27
N ILE A 444 -5.35 -2.37 31.03
CA ILE A 444 -5.54 -1.32 32.04
C ILE A 444 -6.24 -1.93 33.27
N ASP A 445 -5.65 -1.73 34.46
CA ASP A 445 -6.11 -2.28 35.74
C ASP A 445 -6.30 -3.81 35.75
N GLY A 446 -5.54 -4.54 34.92
CA GLY A 446 -5.61 -6.00 34.77
C GLY A 446 -6.86 -6.50 34.03
N GLN A 447 -7.61 -5.61 33.37
CA GLN A 447 -8.84 -5.93 32.66
C GLN A 447 -8.68 -5.77 31.14
N PRO A 448 -9.42 -6.55 30.32
CA PRO A 448 -9.40 -6.39 28.87
C PRO A 448 -9.69 -4.94 28.47
N SER A 449 -8.74 -4.34 27.79
CA SER A 449 -8.72 -2.93 27.39
C SER A 449 -8.17 -2.77 25.95
N PRO A 450 -8.83 -3.35 24.93
CA PRO A 450 -8.48 -3.08 23.53
C PRO A 450 -8.48 -1.57 23.24
N VAL A 451 -7.52 -1.07 22.48
CA VAL A 451 -7.42 0.37 22.12
C VAL A 451 -8.74 0.89 21.56
N ARG A 452 -9.41 0.14 20.67
CA ARG A 452 -10.75 0.47 20.14
C ARG A 452 -11.84 0.67 21.20
N ASP A 453 -11.79 -0.06 22.32
CA ASP A 453 -12.77 0.03 23.42
C ASP A 453 -12.43 1.18 24.39
N ILE A 454 -11.17 1.63 24.40
CA ILE A 454 -10.75 2.87 25.06
C ILE A 454 -11.21 4.09 24.26
N LEU A 455 -11.00 4.09 22.94
CA LEU A 455 -11.36 5.20 22.03
C LEU A 455 -12.88 5.42 21.90
N SER A 456 -13.66 4.34 21.92
CA SER A 456 -15.13 4.40 21.94
C SER A 456 -15.72 4.74 23.31
N GLY A 457 -14.89 4.97 24.33
CA GLY A 457 -15.33 5.25 25.70
C GLY A 457 -15.88 4.03 26.45
N LYS A 458 -16.07 2.86 25.82
CA LYS A 458 -16.63 1.65 26.47
C LYS A 458 -15.82 1.19 27.68
N ARG A 459 -14.49 1.31 27.64
CA ARG A 459 -13.58 0.86 28.71
C ARG A 459 -13.41 1.89 29.83
N LEU A 460 -13.49 3.19 29.55
CA LEU A 460 -13.18 4.28 30.49
C LEU A 460 -14.38 5.23 30.75
N ASN A 461 -15.56 4.92 30.23
CA ASN A 461 -16.81 5.66 30.37
C ASN A 461 -16.71 7.17 30.04
N ARG A 462 -16.17 7.47 28.86
CA ARG A 462 -15.99 8.86 28.38
C ARG A 462 -17.03 9.24 27.32
N PRO A 463 -17.57 10.47 27.35
CA PRO A 463 -18.59 10.90 26.41
C PRO A 463 -18.03 11.27 25.02
N LEU A 464 -16.75 11.66 24.94
CA LEU A 464 -16.07 12.01 23.70
C LEU A 464 -14.86 11.11 23.47
N GLY A 465 -14.63 10.80 22.19
CA GLY A 465 -13.49 10.05 21.70
C GLY A 465 -13.72 9.58 20.26
N GLY A 466 -12.71 8.93 19.68
CA GLY A 466 -12.80 8.34 18.34
C GLY A 466 -11.52 8.48 17.53
N TYR A 467 -11.64 8.98 16.30
CA TYR A 467 -10.64 8.84 15.25
C TYR A 467 -10.43 10.14 14.48
N ALA A 468 -9.18 10.42 14.14
CA ALA A 468 -8.75 11.46 13.20
C ALA A 468 -7.78 10.84 12.19
N GLY A 469 -7.96 11.16 10.90
CA GLY A 469 -7.16 10.59 9.81
C GLY A 469 -6.47 11.67 8.99
N VAL A 470 -5.15 11.66 8.90
CA VAL A 470 -4.37 12.54 8.01
C VAL A 470 -4.46 12.00 6.59
N ILE A 471 -5.27 12.64 5.75
CA ILE A 471 -5.64 12.11 4.42
C ILE A 471 -4.82 12.76 3.31
N ASN A 472 -4.69 14.09 3.33
CA ASN A 472 -3.92 14.88 2.36
C ASN A 472 -4.33 14.64 0.89
N VAL A 473 -5.64 14.66 0.60
CA VAL A 473 -6.12 14.64 -0.81
C VAL A 473 -5.74 15.94 -1.52
N GLY A 474 -5.25 15.82 -2.76
CA GLY A 474 -4.97 16.95 -3.65
C GLY A 474 -5.88 16.99 -4.88
N ALA A 475 -5.56 17.89 -5.81
CA ALA A 475 -6.38 18.19 -6.98
C ALA A 475 -6.39 17.11 -8.09
N ASN A 476 -5.44 16.17 -8.08
CA ASN A 476 -5.36 15.04 -9.02
C ASN A 476 -6.66 14.21 -8.99
N SER A 477 -7.10 13.67 -10.13
CA SER A 477 -8.32 12.83 -10.22
C SER A 477 -8.24 11.55 -9.37
N THR A 478 -7.03 11.04 -9.10
CA THR A 478 -6.78 9.93 -8.16
C THR A 478 -6.96 10.31 -6.68
N TRP A 479 -7.12 11.60 -6.35
CA TRP A 479 -7.18 12.23 -5.02
C TRP A 479 -5.91 12.08 -4.15
N LEU A 480 -5.37 10.86 -4.03
CA LEU A 480 -4.20 10.52 -3.21
C LEU A 480 -2.93 10.24 -4.03
N GLY A 481 -2.96 10.49 -5.34
CA GLY A 481 -1.85 10.16 -6.24
C GLY A 481 -1.84 8.69 -6.70
N SER A 482 -2.71 7.84 -6.17
CA SER A 482 -2.85 6.44 -6.58
C SER A 482 -4.28 5.94 -6.43
N HIS A 483 -4.79 5.28 -7.48
CA HIS A 483 -6.11 4.64 -7.43
C HIS A 483 -6.19 3.61 -6.30
N LEU A 484 -5.13 2.85 -6.02
CA LEU A 484 -5.15 1.84 -4.96
C LEU A 484 -5.06 2.46 -3.55
N ALA A 485 -4.43 3.64 -3.39
CA ALA A 485 -4.36 4.34 -2.10
C ALA A 485 -5.75 4.80 -1.61
N MET A 486 -6.72 5.04 -2.52
CA MET A 486 -8.10 5.36 -2.14
C MET A 486 -8.80 4.24 -1.35
N SER A 487 -8.30 3.00 -1.40
CA SER A 487 -8.76 1.93 -0.51
C SER A 487 -8.47 2.21 0.97
N ASN A 488 -7.39 2.93 1.29
CA ASN A 488 -7.02 3.31 2.65
C ASN A 488 -7.98 4.37 3.22
N LEU A 489 -8.39 5.36 2.41
CA LEU A 489 -9.39 6.35 2.80
C LEU A 489 -10.76 5.70 3.05
N TYR A 490 -11.20 4.82 2.14
CA TYR A 490 -12.45 4.07 2.32
C TYR A 490 -12.41 3.23 3.61
N ALA A 491 -11.33 2.48 3.80
CA ALA A 491 -11.17 1.61 4.95
C ALA A 491 -11.02 2.36 6.28
N TYR A 492 -10.40 3.55 6.27
CA TYR A 492 -10.36 4.44 7.44
C TYR A 492 -11.77 4.79 7.90
N GLY A 493 -12.65 5.20 6.98
CA GLY A 493 -14.05 5.48 7.29
C GLY A 493 -14.82 4.27 7.81
N ARG A 494 -14.67 3.10 7.18
CA ARG A 494 -15.29 1.84 7.66
C ARG A 494 -14.80 1.46 9.06
N LEU A 495 -13.50 1.55 9.36
CA LEU A 495 -12.96 1.20 10.68
C LEU A 495 -13.25 2.25 11.76
N ALA A 496 -13.32 3.54 11.40
CA ALA A 496 -13.77 4.59 12.32
C ALA A 496 -15.26 4.42 12.67
N TRP A 497 -16.06 3.91 11.73
CA TRP A 497 -17.43 3.46 12.01
C TRP A 497 -17.44 2.20 12.89
N ASN A 498 -16.82 1.10 12.45
CA ASN A 498 -16.70 -0.12 13.25
C ASN A 498 -15.27 -0.71 13.20
N PRO A 499 -14.48 -0.58 14.28
CA PRO A 499 -13.08 -1.02 14.30
C PRO A 499 -12.91 -2.54 14.34
N THR A 500 -14.00 -3.31 14.39
CA THR A 500 -14.00 -4.77 14.33
C THR A 500 -14.34 -5.34 12.95
N ASP A 501 -14.60 -4.49 11.95
CA ASP A 501 -14.89 -4.94 10.59
C ASP A 501 -13.68 -5.68 9.99
N ASP A 502 -13.95 -6.71 9.18
CA ASP A 502 -12.92 -7.48 8.49
C ASP A 502 -12.30 -6.66 7.35
N VAL A 503 -10.99 -6.47 7.41
CA VAL A 503 -10.23 -5.68 6.43
C VAL A 503 -10.18 -6.34 5.06
N VAL A 504 -10.30 -7.66 4.97
CA VAL A 504 -10.39 -8.36 3.67
C VAL A 504 -11.72 -8.02 3.00
N SER A 505 -12.83 -8.10 3.73
CA SER A 505 -14.16 -7.71 3.25
C SER A 505 -14.20 -6.22 2.84
N ILE A 506 -13.56 -5.32 3.60
CA ILE A 506 -13.49 -3.89 3.26
C ILE A 506 -12.80 -3.65 1.91
N VAL A 507 -11.63 -4.26 1.65
CA VAL A 507 -10.94 -4.07 0.35
C VAL A 507 -11.69 -4.75 -0.80
N GLN A 508 -12.38 -5.86 -0.56
CA GLN A 508 -13.23 -6.49 -1.58
C GLN A 508 -14.42 -5.60 -1.98
N ASP A 509 -15.13 -5.03 -1.00
CA ASP A 509 -16.24 -4.10 -1.24
C ASP A 509 -15.76 -2.86 -2.01
N TRP A 510 -14.65 -2.26 -1.56
CA TRP A 510 -14.01 -1.16 -2.26
C TRP A 510 -13.60 -1.52 -3.70
N SER A 511 -13.06 -2.72 -3.92
CA SER A 511 -12.66 -3.20 -5.24
C SER A 511 -13.86 -3.37 -6.17
N ARG A 512 -15.00 -3.87 -5.66
CA ARG A 512 -16.25 -3.98 -6.44
C ARG A 512 -16.81 -2.63 -6.83
N LEU A 513 -16.79 -1.66 -5.91
CA LEU A 513 -17.27 -0.30 -6.15
C LEU A 513 -16.35 0.49 -7.10
N THR A 514 -15.03 0.35 -6.97
CA THR A 514 -14.04 1.09 -7.77
C THR A 514 -13.76 0.44 -9.13
N PHE A 515 -13.52 -0.87 -9.20
CA PHE A 515 -13.13 -1.55 -10.45
C PHE A 515 -14.21 -2.47 -11.04
N GLY A 516 -15.32 -2.69 -10.33
CA GLY A 516 -16.46 -3.48 -10.82
C GLY A 516 -16.46 -4.93 -10.34
N LEU A 517 -17.50 -5.67 -10.74
CA LEU A 517 -17.86 -6.97 -10.14
C LEU A 517 -17.06 -8.18 -10.67
N ASN A 518 -16.00 -7.96 -11.46
CA ASN A 518 -15.21 -9.07 -11.99
C ASN A 518 -14.42 -9.73 -10.85
N ARG A 519 -14.73 -11.00 -10.58
CA ARG A 519 -14.11 -11.74 -9.48
C ARG A 519 -12.59 -11.79 -9.57
N LYS A 520 -12.00 -11.94 -10.77
CA LYS A 520 -10.54 -11.96 -10.92
C LYS A 520 -9.92 -10.63 -10.47
N VAL A 521 -10.51 -9.51 -10.89
CA VAL A 521 -10.07 -8.17 -10.49
C VAL A 521 -10.16 -7.98 -8.97
N VAL A 522 -11.28 -8.36 -8.36
CA VAL A 522 -11.48 -8.25 -6.90
C VAL A 522 -10.51 -9.15 -6.13
N ASP A 523 -10.39 -10.43 -6.51
CA ASP A 523 -9.53 -11.39 -5.84
C ASP A 523 -8.04 -10.99 -5.97
N THR A 524 -7.60 -10.53 -7.15
CA THR A 524 -6.23 -10.04 -7.39
C THR A 524 -5.91 -8.77 -6.60
N ILE A 525 -6.78 -7.75 -6.60
CA ILE A 525 -6.56 -6.53 -5.79
C ILE A 525 -6.50 -6.89 -4.31
N THR A 526 -7.42 -7.74 -3.84
CA THR A 526 -7.45 -8.20 -2.44
C THR A 526 -6.13 -8.87 -2.04
N ASN A 527 -5.60 -9.78 -2.87
CA ASN A 527 -4.36 -10.49 -2.58
C ASN A 527 -3.17 -9.53 -2.47
N MET A 528 -2.94 -8.69 -3.48
CA MET A 528 -1.85 -7.70 -3.46
C MET A 528 -1.99 -6.75 -2.26
N SER A 529 -3.19 -6.24 -1.98
CA SER A 529 -3.45 -5.39 -0.82
C SER A 529 -3.09 -6.08 0.50
N MET A 530 -3.52 -7.32 0.72
CA MET A 530 -3.24 -8.03 1.97
C MET A 530 -1.76 -8.41 2.16
N GLU A 531 -0.99 -8.58 1.09
CA GLU A 531 0.46 -8.81 1.15
C GLU A 531 1.27 -7.51 1.30
N SER A 532 0.76 -6.40 0.76
CA SER A 532 1.51 -5.15 0.56
C SER A 532 2.19 -4.57 1.80
N TRP A 533 1.52 -4.51 2.95
CA TRP A 533 2.12 -3.97 4.18
C TRP A 533 3.27 -4.84 4.68
N ARG A 534 3.10 -6.16 4.73
CA ARG A 534 4.18 -7.08 5.15
C ARG A 534 5.33 -7.08 4.15
N ALA A 535 5.06 -6.93 2.85
CA ALA A 535 6.12 -6.72 1.86
C ALA A 535 6.91 -5.43 2.16
N TYR A 536 6.20 -4.31 2.37
CA TYR A 536 6.81 -3.01 2.68
C TYR A 536 7.63 -3.05 3.97
N GLU A 537 7.09 -3.58 5.06
CA GLU A 537 7.80 -3.82 6.34
C GLU A 537 9.08 -4.63 6.12
N ASN A 538 8.99 -5.75 5.41
CA ASN A 538 10.10 -6.64 5.18
C ASN A 538 11.27 -5.97 4.43
N TYR A 539 11.01 -5.08 3.45
CA TYR A 539 12.05 -4.36 2.71
C TYR A 539 12.41 -2.96 3.22
N SER A 540 11.79 -2.46 4.30
CA SER A 540 12.08 -1.12 4.85
C SER A 540 12.51 -1.13 6.31
N GLY A 541 11.68 -1.65 7.20
CA GLY A 541 11.94 -1.71 8.64
C GLY A 541 11.16 -2.85 9.28
N ASN A 542 11.89 -3.80 9.87
CA ASN A 542 11.33 -4.98 10.52
C ASN A 542 11.88 -5.18 11.95
N LEU A 543 11.39 -6.20 12.67
CA LEU A 543 11.71 -6.47 14.08
C LEU A 543 11.39 -5.32 15.06
N GLY A 544 10.48 -4.42 14.69
CA GLY A 544 10.14 -3.23 15.49
C GLY A 544 11.12 -2.07 15.34
N ILE A 545 12.05 -2.13 14.38
CA ILE A 545 12.77 -0.94 13.92
C ILE A 545 11.83 -0.05 13.10
N GLN A 546 12.17 1.23 13.00
CA GLN A 546 11.42 2.23 12.26
C GLN A 546 11.60 2.03 10.74
N THR A 547 10.93 2.81 9.87
CA THR A 547 10.93 2.57 8.42
C THR A 547 12.33 2.59 7.76
N LEU A 548 13.38 3.12 8.42
CA LEU A 548 14.73 3.29 7.86
C LEU A 548 14.80 4.19 6.61
N THR A 549 13.78 5.03 6.41
CA THR A 549 13.81 6.10 5.39
C THR A 549 14.68 7.28 5.85
N ASP A 550 14.89 8.25 4.96
CA ASP A 550 15.53 9.53 5.31
C ASP A 550 14.60 10.39 6.18
N ILE A 551 14.92 10.50 7.46
CA ILE A 551 14.19 11.33 8.44
C ILE A 551 14.70 12.79 8.52
N LEU A 552 15.66 13.16 7.68
CA LEU A 552 16.27 14.49 7.63
C LEU A 552 15.81 15.30 6.41
N TYR A 553 15.20 14.63 5.41
CA TYR A 553 14.80 15.23 4.14
C TYR A 553 13.41 14.75 3.65
N ALA A 554 13.35 13.87 2.64
CA ALA A 554 12.12 13.60 1.90
C ALA A 554 11.18 12.54 2.50
N HIS A 555 11.67 11.72 3.45
CA HIS A 555 10.94 10.62 4.08
C HIS A 555 10.47 9.53 3.09
N TYR A 556 11.17 9.34 1.97
CA TYR A 556 10.68 8.49 0.87
C TYR A 556 11.46 7.18 0.59
N GLY A 557 12.77 7.29 0.47
CA GLY A 557 13.69 6.23 0.03
C GLY A 557 14.58 5.77 1.18
N PRO A 558 15.40 4.72 1.00
CA PRO A 558 16.25 4.18 2.07
C PRO A 558 17.34 5.18 2.46
N SER A 559 17.51 5.40 3.77
CA SER A 559 18.63 6.16 4.35
C SER A 559 18.82 5.69 5.80
N PRO A 560 19.19 4.41 6.04
CA PRO A 560 19.33 3.85 7.39
C PRO A 560 20.34 4.64 8.24
N ARG A 561 21.36 5.27 7.62
CA ARG A 561 22.28 6.17 8.34
C ARG A 561 21.58 7.38 8.98
N SER A 562 20.49 7.87 8.40
CA SER A 562 19.80 9.10 8.85
C SER A 562 19.12 8.93 10.20
N GLN A 563 18.86 7.68 10.61
CA GLN A 563 18.21 7.34 11.87
C GLN A 563 19.06 7.74 13.08
N ASP A 564 20.39 7.64 12.96
CA ASP A 564 21.36 7.92 14.02
C ASP A 564 22.14 9.23 13.76
N GLY A 565 22.95 9.69 14.71
CA GLY A 565 23.80 10.89 14.57
C GLY A 565 23.08 12.24 14.61
N ASN A 566 21.79 12.27 14.97
CA ASN A 566 20.91 13.44 14.93
C ASN A 566 20.10 13.59 16.25
N SER A 567 19.30 14.65 16.39
CA SER A 567 18.51 14.94 17.60
C SER A 567 17.00 14.62 17.48
N TRP A 568 16.55 13.94 16.42
CA TRP A 568 15.13 13.64 16.19
C TRP A 568 14.58 12.48 17.03
N GLY A 569 15.44 11.76 17.76
CA GLY A 569 15.06 10.67 18.66
C GLY A 569 14.55 9.40 17.96
N GLN A 570 14.69 9.31 16.63
CA GLN A 570 14.33 8.13 15.84
C GLN A 570 15.53 7.16 15.71
N TRP A 571 16.27 6.97 16.80
CA TRP A 571 17.55 6.25 16.79
C TRP A 571 17.38 4.73 16.67
N THR A 572 18.34 4.09 15.99
CA THR A 572 18.54 2.64 16.05
C THR A 572 19.66 2.26 17.01
N ARG A 573 20.51 3.23 17.39
CA ARG A 573 21.76 3.06 18.16
C ARG A 573 22.67 1.97 17.60
N ALA A 574 22.57 1.69 16.29
CA ALA A 574 23.38 0.67 15.67
C ALA A 574 24.87 1.02 15.80
N ASP A 575 25.69 0.08 16.26
CA ASP A 575 27.15 0.13 16.20
C ASP A 575 27.68 -1.02 15.32
N GLY A 576 28.87 -1.55 15.59
CA GLY A 576 29.42 -2.70 14.86
C GLY A 576 29.03 -4.06 15.44
N ASP A 577 28.52 -4.09 16.67
CA ASP A 577 28.23 -5.31 17.43
C ASP A 577 26.72 -5.47 17.70
N SER A 578 25.97 -4.37 17.84
CA SER A 578 24.57 -4.34 18.29
C SER A 578 23.67 -3.28 17.63
N ILE A 579 22.36 -3.44 17.85
CA ILE A 579 21.27 -2.61 17.29
C ILE A 579 20.04 -2.65 18.20
N GLY A 580 19.22 -1.59 18.14
CA GLY A 580 17.92 -1.47 18.83
C GLY A 580 17.92 -0.40 19.91
N MET A 581 16.77 -0.12 20.51
CA MET A 581 16.64 0.79 21.64
C MET A 581 16.34 -0.02 22.92
N ASP A 582 17.21 0.05 23.93
CA ASP A 582 16.88 -0.50 25.25
C ASP A 582 15.87 0.41 25.92
N ARG A 583 14.62 -0.04 25.93
CA ARG A 583 13.49 0.67 26.55
C ARG A 583 12.93 -0.05 27.78
N THR A 584 13.69 -1.02 28.31
CA THR A 584 13.39 -1.68 29.57
C THR A 584 13.44 -0.68 30.74
N VAL A 585 12.75 -0.98 31.83
CA VAL A 585 12.81 -0.23 33.10
C VAL A 585 14.09 -0.54 33.87
N LYS A 586 14.57 -1.78 33.78
CA LYS A 586 15.73 -2.30 34.51
C LYS A 586 17.06 -1.70 34.06
N ASN A 587 17.22 -1.37 32.78
CA ASN A 587 18.51 -0.95 32.21
C ASN A 587 18.41 0.20 31.18
N GLY A 588 17.26 0.37 30.53
CA GLY A 588 17.07 1.28 29.40
C GLY A 588 16.45 2.65 29.72
N THR A 589 15.65 3.13 28.78
CA THR A 589 14.94 4.41 28.82
C THR A 589 13.65 4.37 29.65
N GLY A 590 13.20 3.18 30.08
CA GLY A 590 12.00 2.99 30.91
C GLY A 590 10.65 3.04 30.20
N ASN A 591 10.60 3.16 28.86
CA ASN A 591 9.33 3.24 28.12
C ASN A 591 8.40 2.05 28.37
N ALA A 592 8.95 0.84 28.52
CA ALA A 592 8.17 -0.37 28.85
C ALA A 592 7.35 -0.17 30.14
N GLY A 593 7.88 0.57 31.12
CA GLY A 593 7.21 0.91 32.38
C GLY A 593 6.09 1.94 32.28
N HIS A 594 5.87 2.54 31.11
CA HIS A 594 4.68 3.37 30.86
C HIS A 594 3.43 2.54 30.53
N TYR A 595 3.58 1.27 30.14
CA TYR A 595 2.45 0.36 29.92
C TYR A 595 1.90 -0.19 31.25
N PRO A 596 0.63 -0.66 31.30
CA PRO A 596 0.10 -1.35 32.47
C PRO A 596 0.90 -2.63 32.81
N PRO A 597 0.95 -3.07 34.08
CA PRO A 597 1.96 -4.03 34.56
C PRO A 597 2.08 -5.34 33.79
N GLU A 598 0.98 -5.89 33.27
CA GLU A 598 1.00 -7.12 32.46
C GLU A 598 1.68 -6.92 31.10
N VAL A 599 1.45 -5.77 30.46
CA VAL A 599 2.06 -5.41 29.16
C VAL A 599 3.50 -4.94 29.37
N ALA A 600 3.78 -4.18 30.42
CA ALA A 600 5.14 -3.80 30.80
C ALA A 600 6.02 -5.05 31.01
N ALA A 601 5.54 -6.04 31.77
CA ALA A 601 6.26 -7.29 31.99
C ALA A 601 6.50 -8.12 30.70
N MET A 602 5.60 -8.02 29.70
CA MET A 602 5.81 -8.65 28.40
C MET A 602 6.96 -7.99 27.62
N TYR A 603 7.08 -6.67 27.70
CA TYR A 603 8.11 -5.90 26.99
C TYR A 603 9.45 -5.79 27.74
N GLU A 604 9.46 -6.00 29.06
CA GLU A 604 10.66 -5.90 29.91
C GLU A 604 11.69 -7.00 29.66
N GLU A 605 11.25 -8.21 29.26
CA GLU A 605 12.14 -9.35 29.02
C GLU A 605 12.12 -9.77 27.53
N ILE A 606 13.28 -10.15 27.01
CA ILE A 606 13.48 -10.53 25.59
C ILE A 606 12.65 -11.77 25.24
N GLU A 607 12.61 -12.75 26.15
CA GLU A 607 11.90 -14.00 25.99
C GLU A 607 10.39 -13.81 25.80
N THR A 608 9.81 -12.73 26.33
CA THR A 608 8.38 -12.42 26.21
C THR A 608 8.07 -11.42 25.09
N THR A 609 8.97 -10.47 24.80
CA THR A 609 8.78 -9.46 23.74
C THR A 609 8.60 -10.10 22.36
N PRO A 610 7.55 -9.80 21.59
CA PRO A 610 7.39 -10.33 20.23
C PRO A 610 8.58 -9.99 19.32
N ASP A 611 9.00 -10.91 18.44
CA ASP A 611 10.12 -10.68 17.50
C ASP A 611 9.88 -9.40 16.66
N ASP A 612 8.63 -9.11 16.25
CA ASP A 612 8.26 -7.92 15.48
C ASP A 612 8.21 -6.62 16.30
N LEU A 613 8.57 -6.65 17.58
CA LEU A 613 8.78 -5.47 18.43
C LEU A 613 10.11 -5.54 19.21
N LEU A 614 11.00 -6.49 18.91
CA LEU A 614 12.22 -6.73 19.69
C LEU A 614 13.14 -5.49 19.71
N LEU A 615 13.48 -4.94 18.55
CA LEU A 615 14.39 -3.80 18.42
C LEU A 615 13.77 -2.47 18.87
N TRP A 616 12.45 -2.46 19.09
CA TRP A 616 11.78 -1.33 19.75
C TRP A 616 12.07 -1.28 21.24
N PHE A 617 12.08 -2.44 21.92
CA PHE A 617 12.19 -2.51 23.37
C PHE A 617 13.57 -2.93 23.89
N HIS A 618 14.38 -3.57 23.06
CA HIS A 618 15.68 -4.12 23.44
C HIS A 618 16.80 -3.66 22.49
N HIS A 619 17.95 -3.32 23.07
CA HIS A 619 19.20 -3.19 22.33
C HIS A 619 19.98 -4.51 22.44
N VAL A 620 20.21 -5.19 21.32
CA VAL A 620 20.75 -6.55 21.29
C VAL A 620 21.91 -6.69 20.30
N PRO A 621 22.85 -7.63 20.52
CA PRO A 621 23.84 -7.98 19.52
C PRO A 621 23.20 -8.44 18.21
N TYR A 622 23.82 -8.15 17.07
CA TYR A 622 23.37 -8.65 15.76
C TYR A 622 23.23 -10.18 15.71
N THR A 623 24.00 -10.89 16.53
CA THR A 623 24.01 -12.35 16.68
C THR A 623 22.95 -12.90 17.63
N HIS A 624 22.13 -12.05 18.26
CA HIS A 624 21.01 -12.50 19.09
C HIS A 624 20.03 -13.36 18.27
N VAL A 625 19.65 -14.53 18.81
CA VAL A 625 18.78 -15.51 18.13
C VAL A 625 17.33 -15.25 18.48
N LEU A 626 16.55 -14.87 17.47
CA LEU A 626 15.12 -14.62 17.52
C LEU A 626 14.30 -15.90 17.81
N LYS A 627 13.02 -15.77 18.14
CA LYS A 627 12.10 -16.92 18.31
C LYS A 627 11.92 -17.72 17.02
N SER A 628 12.17 -17.11 15.86
CA SER A 628 12.29 -17.78 14.56
C SER A 628 13.49 -18.72 14.41
N GLY A 629 14.51 -18.63 15.29
CA GLY A 629 15.76 -19.37 15.21
C GLY A 629 16.84 -18.73 14.32
N LYS A 630 16.53 -17.65 13.60
CA LYS A 630 17.51 -16.82 12.88
C LYS A 630 18.15 -15.81 13.84
N THR A 631 19.37 -15.35 13.54
CA THR A 631 19.93 -14.16 14.20
C THR A 631 19.21 -12.88 13.74
N VAL A 632 19.30 -11.79 14.51
CA VAL A 632 18.76 -10.47 14.11
C VAL A 632 19.28 -10.05 12.73
N ILE A 633 20.59 -10.15 12.50
CA ILE A 633 21.18 -9.75 11.20
C ILE A 633 20.81 -10.68 10.04
N GLN A 634 20.73 -12.00 10.27
CA GLN A 634 20.29 -12.92 9.22
C GLN A 634 18.80 -12.74 8.91
N HIS A 635 17.97 -12.41 9.90
CA HIS A 635 16.58 -12.02 9.68
C HIS A 635 16.50 -10.73 8.85
N PHE A 636 17.30 -9.71 9.15
CA PHE A 636 17.38 -8.50 8.32
C PHE A 636 17.66 -8.86 6.86
N TYR A 637 18.73 -9.61 6.58
CA TYR A 637 19.06 -9.99 5.20
C TYR A 637 17.91 -10.74 4.53
N ASP A 638 17.38 -11.78 5.18
CA ASP A 638 16.30 -12.59 4.63
C ASP A 638 15.03 -11.79 4.38
N ALA A 639 14.56 -11.00 5.36
CA ALA A 639 13.35 -10.20 5.24
C ALA A 639 13.46 -9.21 4.08
N HIS A 640 14.57 -8.49 3.93
CA HIS A 640 14.71 -7.53 2.82
C HIS A 640 14.73 -8.22 1.44
N TYR A 641 15.34 -9.42 1.33
CA TYR A 641 15.22 -10.22 0.11
C TYR A 641 13.78 -10.71 -0.13
N GLU A 642 13.13 -11.29 0.89
CA GLU A 642 11.77 -11.82 0.83
C GLU A 642 10.75 -10.72 0.47
N GLY A 643 10.77 -9.56 1.14
CA GLY A 643 9.89 -8.43 0.87
C GLY A 643 10.07 -7.87 -0.54
N SER A 644 11.33 -7.66 -0.98
CA SER A 644 11.60 -7.19 -2.34
C SER A 644 11.13 -8.18 -3.42
N ALA A 645 11.15 -9.49 -3.10
CA ALA A 645 10.64 -10.54 -3.98
C ALA A 645 9.11 -10.53 -4.03
N THR A 646 8.42 -10.37 -2.90
CA THR A 646 6.95 -10.17 -2.87
C THR A 646 6.54 -8.96 -3.71
N ALA A 647 7.25 -7.83 -3.61
CA ALA A 647 6.96 -6.66 -4.44
C ALA A 647 7.07 -6.93 -5.96
N GLN A 648 7.93 -7.88 -6.40
CA GLN A 648 7.97 -8.27 -7.81
C GLN A 648 6.70 -9.01 -8.27
N THR A 649 5.96 -9.67 -7.37
CA THR A 649 4.78 -10.48 -7.75
C THR A 649 3.56 -9.62 -8.10
N PHE A 650 3.50 -8.37 -7.61
CA PHE A 650 2.37 -7.47 -7.85
C PHE A 650 2.24 -7.09 -9.34
N VAL A 651 3.37 -6.96 -10.04
CA VAL A 651 3.39 -6.64 -11.48
C VAL A 651 2.68 -7.71 -12.33
N PRO A 652 3.10 -9.00 -12.36
CA PRO A 652 2.41 -10.02 -13.15
C PRO A 652 0.98 -10.31 -12.63
N GLN A 653 0.71 -10.11 -11.34
CA GLN A 653 -0.65 -10.16 -10.81
C GLN A 653 -1.55 -9.11 -11.49
N TRP A 654 -1.13 -7.85 -11.54
CA TRP A 654 -1.87 -6.77 -12.19
C TRP A 654 -1.91 -6.91 -13.71
N GLU A 655 -0.81 -7.31 -14.36
CA GLU A 655 -0.76 -7.57 -15.81
C GLU A 655 -1.79 -8.62 -16.24
N SER A 656 -2.09 -9.60 -15.37
CA SER A 656 -3.13 -10.60 -15.60
C SER A 656 -4.56 -10.00 -15.70
N LEU A 657 -4.75 -8.74 -15.32
CA LEU A 657 -6.03 -8.01 -15.39
C LEU A 657 -6.17 -7.17 -16.67
N LYS A 658 -5.21 -7.20 -17.61
CA LYS A 658 -5.29 -6.45 -18.86
C LYS A 658 -6.59 -6.77 -19.63
N GLY A 659 -7.35 -5.73 -19.98
CA GLY A 659 -8.66 -5.86 -20.62
C GLY A 659 -9.84 -6.18 -19.68
N LEU A 660 -9.59 -6.36 -18.38
CA LEU A 660 -10.63 -6.44 -17.33
C LEU A 660 -10.76 -5.16 -16.51
N VAL A 661 -9.75 -4.29 -16.59
CA VAL A 661 -9.74 -2.89 -16.12
C VAL A 661 -9.59 -2.00 -17.35
N ASP A 662 -10.16 -0.79 -17.30
CA ASP A 662 -9.96 0.23 -18.35
C ASP A 662 -8.47 0.61 -18.51
N GLU A 663 -8.11 1.04 -19.71
CA GLU A 663 -6.72 1.26 -20.10
C GLU A 663 -6.03 2.35 -19.26
N GLU A 664 -6.73 3.43 -18.91
CA GLU A 664 -6.17 4.55 -18.15
C GLU A 664 -5.75 4.13 -16.74
N ARG A 665 -6.66 3.53 -15.95
CA ARG A 665 -6.33 3.05 -14.60
C ARG A 665 -5.41 1.84 -14.63
N TYR A 666 -5.54 0.97 -15.64
CA TYR A 666 -4.65 -0.18 -15.83
C TYR A 666 -3.19 0.28 -15.98
N GLU A 667 -2.89 1.17 -16.92
CA GLU A 667 -1.51 1.63 -17.18
C GLU A 667 -0.98 2.49 -16.01
N HIS A 668 -1.81 3.31 -15.36
CA HIS A 668 -1.39 4.10 -14.19
C HIS A 668 -0.99 3.22 -12.99
N VAL A 669 -1.80 2.20 -12.65
CA VAL A 669 -1.46 1.26 -11.57
C VAL A 669 -0.28 0.38 -11.96
N LEU A 670 -0.22 -0.10 -13.22
CA LEU A 670 0.91 -0.89 -13.71
C LEU A 670 2.23 -0.15 -13.57
N PHE A 671 2.28 1.13 -13.96
CA PHE A 671 3.46 1.97 -13.80
C PHE A 671 3.92 2.05 -12.34
N LYS A 672 3.01 2.33 -11.38
CA LYS A 672 3.36 2.43 -9.95
C LYS A 672 3.80 1.08 -9.37
N LEU A 673 3.19 -0.04 -9.78
CA LEU A 673 3.64 -1.37 -9.34
C LEU A 673 5.01 -1.75 -9.93
N GLN A 674 5.29 -1.42 -11.19
CA GLN A 674 6.61 -1.60 -11.80
C GLN A 674 7.67 -0.73 -11.13
N TYR A 675 7.31 0.52 -10.79
CA TYR A 675 8.15 1.42 -10.01
C TYR A 675 8.44 0.85 -8.62
N GLN A 676 7.42 0.43 -7.85
CA GLN A 676 7.57 -0.20 -6.53
C GLN A 676 8.45 -1.45 -6.58
N ALA A 677 8.25 -2.31 -7.59
CA ALA A 677 9.08 -3.48 -7.80
C ALA A 677 10.55 -3.07 -8.02
N GLY A 678 10.82 -2.01 -8.80
CA GLY A 678 12.16 -1.45 -8.97
C GLY A 678 12.75 -0.87 -7.68
N HIS A 679 12.01 0.01 -7.01
CA HIS A 679 12.45 0.76 -5.83
C HIS A 679 12.62 -0.15 -4.59
N SER A 680 11.84 -1.24 -4.45
CA SER A 680 12.04 -2.25 -3.39
C SER A 680 13.41 -2.95 -3.46
N LEU A 681 14.05 -2.97 -4.63
CA LEU A 681 15.40 -3.51 -4.80
C LEU A 681 16.47 -2.51 -4.35
N VAL A 682 16.22 -1.20 -4.51
CA VAL A 682 17.05 -0.13 -3.96
C VAL A 682 17.00 -0.21 -2.44
N TRP A 683 15.79 -0.18 -1.87
CA TRP A 683 15.51 -0.38 -0.45
C TRP A 683 16.25 -1.58 0.17
N ARG A 684 16.10 -2.77 -0.43
CA ARG A 684 16.82 -3.98 0.00
C ARG A 684 18.33 -3.80 -0.04
N ASP A 685 18.88 -3.37 -1.19
CA ASP A 685 20.33 -3.34 -1.38
C ASP A 685 20.97 -2.30 -0.46
N SER A 686 20.38 -1.12 -0.32
CA SER A 686 20.85 -0.07 0.58
C SER A 686 20.91 -0.53 2.04
N ILE A 687 19.82 -1.10 2.57
CA ILE A 687 19.78 -1.50 3.98
C ILE A 687 20.68 -2.71 4.26
N ASN A 688 20.64 -3.73 3.40
CA ASN A 688 21.49 -4.91 3.58
C ASN A 688 22.98 -4.55 3.46
N ASN A 689 23.38 -3.73 2.48
CA ASN A 689 24.77 -3.29 2.36
C ASN A 689 25.19 -2.39 3.53
N PHE A 690 24.30 -1.52 4.01
CA PHE A 690 24.57 -0.67 5.19
C PHE A 690 24.87 -1.53 6.42
N TYR A 691 23.96 -2.41 6.85
CA TYR A 691 24.19 -3.22 8.06
C TYR A 691 25.25 -4.32 7.87
N TRP A 692 25.50 -4.79 6.66
CA TRP A 692 26.65 -5.66 6.36
C TRP A 692 27.98 -4.92 6.53
N ASN A 693 28.13 -3.75 5.92
CA ASN A 693 29.32 -2.89 6.09
C ASN A 693 29.51 -2.46 7.54
N LYS A 694 28.41 -2.32 8.30
CA LYS A 694 28.42 -1.91 9.70
C LYS A 694 28.82 -3.04 10.65
N SER A 695 28.21 -4.21 10.52
CA SER A 695 28.42 -5.36 11.42
C SER A 695 29.58 -6.26 11.04
N GLY A 696 29.98 -6.27 9.76
CA GLY A 696 30.95 -7.22 9.22
C GLY A 696 30.47 -8.68 9.18
N ILE A 697 29.21 -8.96 9.54
CA ILE A 697 28.66 -10.32 9.58
C ILE A 697 28.13 -10.68 8.17
N PRO A 698 28.70 -11.68 7.48
CA PRO A 698 28.25 -12.05 6.14
C PRO A 698 26.85 -12.68 6.18
N ASP A 699 26.08 -12.47 5.11
CA ASP A 699 24.85 -13.21 4.84
C ASP A 699 25.15 -14.70 4.66
N GLU A 700 24.48 -15.58 5.40
CA GLU A 700 24.65 -17.03 5.33
C GLU A 700 24.42 -17.59 3.92
N ALA A 701 23.54 -16.96 3.14
CA ALA A 701 23.27 -17.33 1.75
C ALA A 701 24.19 -16.65 0.72
N GLY A 702 25.10 -15.77 1.15
CA GLY A 702 26.10 -15.10 0.31
C GLY A 702 25.50 -14.21 -0.79
N ARG A 703 24.36 -13.56 -0.55
CA ARG A 703 23.66 -12.70 -1.54
C ARG A 703 24.08 -11.23 -1.45
N VAL A 704 24.24 -10.71 -0.23
CA VAL A 704 24.58 -9.30 0.03
C VAL A 704 25.97 -8.99 -0.56
N GLY A 705 26.08 -7.88 -1.29
CA GLY A 705 27.30 -7.53 -2.04
C GLY A 705 27.64 -8.44 -3.25
N HIS A 706 26.83 -9.46 -3.56
CA HIS A 706 27.19 -10.50 -4.52
C HIS A 706 26.18 -10.63 -5.68
N TYR A 707 26.22 -9.65 -6.59
CA TYR A 707 25.26 -9.51 -7.68
C TYR A 707 25.75 -10.17 -8.98
N LYS A 708 25.50 -11.49 -9.14
CA LYS A 708 26.00 -12.38 -10.23
C LYS A 708 25.94 -11.86 -11.67
N TYR A 709 25.00 -10.98 -11.97
CA TYR A 709 24.75 -10.42 -13.31
C TYR A 709 24.87 -8.89 -13.34
N ARG A 710 25.46 -8.28 -12.31
CA ARG A 710 25.61 -6.82 -12.23
C ARG A 710 26.79 -6.33 -13.07
N ILE A 711 26.59 -5.26 -13.82
CA ILE A 711 27.66 -4.42 -14.36
C ILE A 711 27.53 -3.07 -13.67
N GLU A 712 28.50 -2.70 -12.84
CA GLU A 712 28.55 -1.39 -12.20
C GLU A 712 28.94 -0.33 -13.23
N ALA A 713 28.26 0.83 -13.24
CA ALA A 713 28.43 1.82 -14.29
C ALA A 713 29.83 2.49 -14.25
N GLU A 714 30.43 2.61 -13.07
CA GLU A 714 31.80 3.12 -12.87
C GLU A 714 32.90 2.16 -13.35
N HIS A 715 32.55 0.89 -13.65
CA HIS A 715 33.45 -0.10 -14.24
C HIS A 715 33.28 -0.23 -15.77
N MET A 716 32.42 0.58 -16.40
CA MET A 716 32.23 0.61 -17.86
C MET A 716 33.31 1.48 -18.55
N ASP A 717 33.53 1.27 -19.85
CA ASP A 717 34.26 2.21 -20.70
C ASP A 717 33.42 3.49 -20.86
N LEU A 718 33.93 4.61 -20.35
CA LEU A 718 33.23 5.91 -20.30
C LEU A 718 33.77 6.91 -21.32
N GLU A 719 32.88 7.47 -22.13
CA GLU A 719 33.13 8.63 -22.99
C GLU A 719 32.11 9.73 -22.63
N GLY A 720 32.56 10.95 -22.33
CA GLY A 720 31.67 12.05 -21.92
C GLY A 720 31.02 11.89 -20.54
N TYR A 721 31.08 10.71 -19.91
CA TYR A 721 30.77 10.44 -18.50
C TYR A 721 31.98 10.66 -17.58
N ARG A 722 31.73 10.92 -16.29
CA ARG A 722 32.71 10.86 -15.19
C ARG A 722 32.13 10.11 -14.00
N ILE A 723 32.98 9.47 -13.20
CA ILE A 723 32.62 8.81 -11.95
C ILE A 723 32.44 9.88 -10.85
N VAL A 724 31.44 9.71 -9.99
CA VAL A 724 31.21 10.49 -8.76
C VAL A 724 30.95 9.55 -7.58
N ASP A 725 31.30 10.00 -6.38
CA ASP A 725 30.86 9.36 -5.14
C ASP A 725 29.41 9.75 -4.85
N VAL A 726 28.63 8.83 -4.28
CA VAL A 726 27.23 9.04 -3.92
C VAL A 726 27.11 9.22 -2.41
N ASP A 727 26.22 10.11 -1.95
CA ASP A 727 25.99 10.38 -0.54
C ASP A 727 24.48 10.56 -0.29
N PRO A 728 23.79 9.68 0.47
CA PRO A 728 24.29 8.49 1.17
C PRO A 728 24.98 7.44 0.28
N PHE A 729 26.11 6.90 0.74
CA PHE A 729 26.88 5.90 -0.01
C PHE A 729 26.07 4.63 -0.27
N GLU A 730 25.17 4.27 0.64
CA GLU A 730 24.31 3.10 0.53
C GLU A 730 23.22 3.23 -0.56
N ALA A 731 22.99 4.41 -1.13
CA ALA A 731 22.03 4.61 -2.22
C ALA A 731 22.53 4.16 -3.61
N ALA A 732 23.81 3.81 -3.75
CA ALA A 732 24.39 3.35 -5.00
C ALA A 732 25.15 2.02 -4.85
N SER A 733 25.16 1.23 -5.91
CA SER A 733 26.06 0.09 -6.02
C SER A 733 27.51 0.57 -6.10
N GLY A 734 28.45 -0.18 -5.51
CA GLY A 734 29.86 0.24 -5.46
C GLY A 734 30.14 1.57 -4.74
N TYR A 735 29.13 2.18 -4.11
CA TYR A 735 29.14 3.51 -3.48
C TYR A 735 29.35 4.68 -4.47
N LYS A 736 29.14 4.43 -5.77
CA LYS A 736 29.51 5.33 -6.87
C LYS A 736 28.43 5.36 -7.94
N ALA A 737 28.42 6.44 -8.70
CA ALA A 737 27.61 6.57 -9.91
C ALA A 737 28.45 7.20 -11.02
N ILE A 738 27.93 7.19 -12.25
CA ILE A 738 28.48 7.99 -13.35
C ILE A 738 27.52 9.11 -13.73
N VAL A 739 28.06 10.30 -14.00
CA VAL A 739 27.31 11.49 -14.45
C VAL A 739 27.96 12.11 -15.68
N THR A 740 27.20 12.78 -16.52
CA THR A 740 27.76 13.46 -17.68
C THR A 740 28.72 14.57 -17.25
N SER A 741 29.81 14.70 -18.01
CA SER A 741 30.89 15.65 -17.74
C SER A 741 30.43 17.11 -17.73
N SER A 742 29.36 17.42 -18.47
CA SER A 742 28.61 18.68 -18.39
C SER A 742 27.11 18.42 -18.60
N ASN A 743 26.28 19.43 -18.34
CA ASN A 743 24.84 19.41 -18.62
C ASN A 743 24.48 19.70 -20.10
N THR A 744 25.47 19.71 -21.01
CA THR A 744 25.27 19.92 -22.45
C THR A 744 25.94 18.86 -23.32
N THR A 745 26.67 17.93 -22.71
CA THR A 745 27.43 16.88 -23.40
C THR A 745 26.82 15.53 -23.06
N ALA A 746 26.32 14.81 -24.07
CA ALA A 746 25.86 13.44 -23.88
C ALA A 746 27.04 12.54 -23.48
N GLY A 747 26.80 11.63 -22.54
CA GLY A 747 27.74 10.59 -22.14
C GLY A 747 27.39 9.25 -22.79
N THR A 748 28.41 8.44 -23.07
CA THR A 748 28.29 7.04 -23.46
C THR A 748 29.03 6.16 -22.45
N ALA A 749 28.32 5.22 -21.85
CA ALA A 749 28.89 4.17 -21.01
C ALA A 749 28.76 2.84 -21.74
N SER A 750 29.83 2.05 -21.84
CA SER A 750 29.80 0.79 -22.58
C SER A 750 30.61 -0.32 -21.93
N ALA A 751 30.15 -1.56 -22.05
CA ALA A 751 30.84 -2.71 -21.47
C ALA A 751 30.71 -3.93 -22.39
N VAL A 752 31.75 -4.75 -22.45
CA VAL A 752 31.66 -6.08 -23.05
C VAL A 752 30.92 -6.99 -22.08
N ILE A 753 29.81 -7.58 -22.52
CA ILE A 753 28.99 -8.45 -21.68
C ILE A 753 29.72 -9.79 -21.51
N ALA A 754 30.30 -9.97 -20.32
CA ALA A 754 30.99 -11.19 -19.92
C ALA A 754 30.03 -12.35 -19.53
N PHE A 755 28.72 -12.07 -19.41
CA PHE A 755 27.70 -13.07 -19.12
C PHE A 755 27.52 -14.04 -20.32
N GLU A 756 27.00 -15.23 -20.06
CA GLU A 756 26.73 -16.18 -21.14
C GLU A 756 25.66 -15.68 -22.12
N THR A 757 25.72 -16.14 -23.37
CA THR A 757 24.74 -15.85 -24.41
C THR A 757 23.33 -16.23 -23.95
N GLY A 758 22.34 -15.35 -23.95
CA GLY A 758 21.00 -15.69 -23.47
C GLY A 758 19.93 -14.67 -23.83
N THR A 759 18.72 -14.91 -23.33
CA THR A 759 17.67 -13.89 -23.28
C THR A 759 17.55 -13.42 -21.84
N TYR A 760 17.62 -12.12 -21.63
CA TYR A 760 17.64 -11.48 -20.33
C TYR A 760 16.61 -10.35 -20.27
N THR A 761 16.14 -10.03 -19.07
CA THR A 761 15.63 -8.68 -18.81
C THR A 761 16.84 -7.78 -18.59
N LEU A 762 17.06 -6.81 -19.47
CA LEU A 762 18.04 -5.75 -19.25
C LEU A 762 17.43 -4.76 -18.25
N ALA A 763 17.81 -4.91 -16.99
CA ALA A 763 17.49 -3.92 -15.97
C ALA A 763 18.58 -2.84 -15.91
N ILE A 764 18.20 -1.58 -15.85
CA ILE A 764 19.11 -0.44 -15.69
C ILE A 764 18.66 0.38 -14.49
N ASN A 765 19.54 0.51 -13.50
CA ASN A 765 19.40 1.40 -12.37
C ASN A 765 20.05 2.76 -12.72
N TYR A 766 19.31 3.84 -12.48
CA TYR A 766 19.68 5.21 -12.80
C TYR A 766 19.07 6.15 -11.74
N PHE A 767 19.46 7.42 -11.72
CA PHE A 767 18.81 8.40 -10.85
C PHE A 767 17.97 9.37 -11.70
N ASP A 768 16.76 9.69 -11.24
CA ASP A 768 15.84 10.64 -11.88
C ASP A 768 15.74 11.86 -10.95
N VAL A 769 16.55 12.88 -11.25
CA VAL A 769 16.83 14.01 -10.37
C VAL A 769 16.06 15.24 -10.84
N ILE A 770 15.39 15.95 -9.92
CA ILE A 770 14.39 16.97 -10.28
C ILE A 770 14.94 18.09 -11.18
N ARG A 771 14.01 18.74 -11.90
CA ARG A 771 14.23 19.94 -12.75
C ARG A 771 14.96 19.67 -14.08
N GLY A 772 15.27 18.42 -14.42
CA GLY A 772 15.70 18.01 -15.75
C GLY A 772 14.92 16.79 -16.25
N LYS A 773 14.99 16.51 -17.55
CA LYS A 773 14.37 15.35 -18.19
C LYS A 773 15.36 14.61 -19.06
N CYS A 774 16.42 14.11 -18.44
CA CYS A 774 17.49 13.38 -19.12
C CYS A 774 16.94 12.25 -19.97
N SER A 775 17.49 12.08 -21.17
CA SER A 775 17.05 11.04 -22.11
C SER A 775 18.11 10.00 -22.34
N TYR A 776 17.71 8.73 -22.32
CA TYR A 776 18.61 7.60 -22.34
C TYR A 776 18.26 6.63 -23.47
N VAL A 777 19.29 6.03 -24.08
CA VAL A 777 19.15 5.00 -25.10
C VAL A 777 20.09 3.84 -24.78
N ALA A 778 19.53 2.64 -24.60
CA ALA A 778 20.30 1.42 -24.39
C ALA A 778 20.42 0.62 -25.70
N TYR A 779 21.61 0.12 -25.99
CA TYR A 779 21.95 -0.68 -27.16
C TYR A 779 22.64 -1.98 -26.76
N ILE A 780 22.40 -3.03 -27.55
CA ILE A 780 23.26 -4.22 -27.62
C ILE A 780 23.92 -4.19 -29.00
N ASN A 781 25.25 -4.11 -29.01
CA ASN A 781 26.06 -3.75 -30.18
C ASN A 781 25.58 -2.41 -30.78
N ASP A 782 24.91 -2.47 -31.93
CA ASP A 782 24.31 -1.32 -32.61
C ASP A 782 22.77 -1.39 -32.71
N GLU A 783 22.14 -2.44 -32.18
CA GLU A 783 20.69 -2.53 -32.07
C GLU A 783 20.19 -1.81 -30.81
N VAL A 784 19.14 -0.99 -30.96
CA VAL A 784 18.51 -0.32 -29.82
C VAL A 784 17.58 -1.28 -29.09
N VAL A 785 17.85 -1.48 -27.80
CA VAL A 785 17.00 -2.23 -26.87
C VAL A 785 15.88 -1.36 -26.32
N GLY A 786 16.21 -0.14 -25.89
CA GLY A 786 15.29 0.68 -25.10
C GLY A 786 15.58 2.16 -25.20
N ARG A 787 14.54 2.96 -24.99
CA ARG A 787 14.60 4.42 -24.84
C ARG A 787 13.72 4.84 -23.68
N TRP A 788 14.21 5.73 -22.83
CA TRP A 788 13.41 6.31 -21.75
C TRP A 788 13.87 7.73 -21.44
N ARG A 789 13.14 8.38 -20.52
CA ARG A 789 13.48 9.68 -19.96
C ARG A 789 13.29 9.67 -18.45
N GLY A 790 14.12 10.44 -17.74
CA GLY A 790 13.78 10.91 -16.40
C GLY A 790 12.54 11.80 -16.50
N THR A 791 11.43 11.34 -15.92
CA THR A 791 10.12 12.02 -15.94
C THR A 791 9.28 11.63 -14.71
N SER A 792 9.90 11.08 -13.67
CA SER A 792 9.17 10.54 -12.53
C SER A 792 8.48 11.63 -11.72
N GLU A 793 9.01 12.86 -11.72
CA GLU A 793 8.33 14.07 -11.24
C GLU A 793 6.92 14.28 -11.88
N GLU A 794 6.72 13.87 -13.14
CA GLU A 794 5.41 13.98 -13.82
C GLU A 794 4.46 12.83 -13.50
N LYS A 795 5.00 11.64 -13.17
CA LYS A 795 4.23 10.39 -13.06
C LYS A 795 3.96 9.92 -11.63
N LEU A 796 4.87 10.22 -10.69
CA LEU A 796 4.69 9.93 -9.27
C LEU A 796 3.73 10.96 -8.63
N GLY A 797 3.76 12.20 -9.13
CA GLY A 797 2.89 13.30 -8.70
C GLY A 797 3.50 14.21 -7.62
N HIS A 798 4.77 14.00 -7.26
CA HIS A 798 5.54 14.78 -6.30
C HIS A 798 7.03 14.84 -6.68
N TRP A 799 7.85 15.49 -5.86
CA TRP A 799 9.27 15.76 -6.13
C TRP A 799 10.17 14.85 -5.28
N PRO A 800 10.84 13.82 -5.84
CA PRO A 800 11.61 12.86 -5.03
C PRO A 800 12.89 13.46 -4.40
N SER A 801 13.84 13.98 -5.19
CA SER A 801 15.06 14.63 -4.67
C SER A 801 15.85 15.41 -5.74
N GLU A 802 16.67 16.37 -5.31
CA GLU A 802 17.70 17.04 -6.12
C GLU A 802 19.11 16.41 -5.99
N PHE A 803 19.27 15.32 -5.23
CA PHE A 803 20.52 14.61 -4.99
C PHE A 803 20.51 13.20 -5.62
N LEU A 804 21.68 12.59 -5.77
CA LEU A 804 21.82 11.16 -6.07
C LEU A 804 21.66 10.40 -4.76
N ASP A 805 20.47 9.89 -4.50
CA ASP A 805 20.11 9.29 -3.21
C ASP A 805 19.03 8.21 -3.38
N GLY A 806 18.59 7.62 -2.27
CA GLY A 806 17.54 6.60 -2.29
C GLY A 806 16.18 7.11 -2.77
N HIS A 807 15.94 8.43 -2.85
CA HIS A 807 14.67 9.00 -3.31
C HIS A 807 14.65 9.12 -4.84
N SER A 808 15.77 9.52 -5.45
CA SER A 808 15.91 9.65 -6.90
C SER A 808 16.34 8.35 -7.59
N ALA A 809 16.76 7.32 -6.86
CA ALA A 809 17.15 6.02 -7.41
C ALA A 809 15.96 5.24 -8.01
N ILE A 810 16.02 4.99 -9.33
CA ILE A 810 14.97 4.33 -10.12
C ILE A 810 15.55 3.19 -10.94
N ARG A 811 14.71 2.18 -11.21
CA ARG A 811 15.04 1.06 -12.10
C ARG A 811 14.06 1.00 -13.27
N ILE A 812 14.59 0.88 -14.48
CA ILE A 812 13.83 0.53 -15.68
C ILE A 812 14.22 -0.87 -16.15
N ASN A 813 13.24 -1.63 -16.65
CA ASN A 813 13.42 -3.01 -17.11
C ASN A 813 13.01 -3.12 -18.59
N PHE A 814 13.86 -3.74 -19.41
CA PHE A 814 13.55 -4.13 -20.78
C PHE A 814 13.57 -5.67 -20.86
N PRO A 815 12.42 -6.37 -20.89
CA PRO A 815 12.38 -7.83 -21.00
C PRO A 815 12.76 -8.31 -22.42
N GLY A 816 13.10 -9.60 -22.55
CA GLY A 816 13.27 -10.25 -23.85
C GLY A 816 14.57 -9.91 -24.61
N VAL A 817 15.54 -9.26 -23.97
CA VAL A 817 16.78 -8.78 -24.59
C VAL A 817 17.72 -9.95 -24.86
N LYS A 818 17.96 -10.21 -26.16
CA LYS A 818 18.91 -11.22 -26.62
C LYS A 818 20.32 -10.66 -26.53
N VAL A 819 21.23 -11.44 -25.93
CA VAL A 819 22.63 -11.09 -25.69
C VAL A 819 23.49 -12.29 -26.08
N THR A 820 24.61 -12.06 -26.74
CA THR A 820 25.70 -13.01 -26.95
C THR A 820 26.85 -12.67 -26.02
N LYS A 821 27.53 -13.68 -25.47
CA LYS A 821 28.75 -13.46 -24.69
C LYS A 821 29.80 -12.76 -25.56
N GLY A 822 30.24 -11.58 -25.13
CA GLY A 822 31.11 -10.71 -25.91
C GLY A 822 30.39 -9.58 -26.68
N ASP A 823 29.05 -9.54 -26.70
CA ASP A 823 28.30 -8.38 -27.18
C ASP A 823 28.64 -7.15 -26.34
N ARG A 824 28.57 -5.97 -26.97
CA ARG A 824 28.81 -4.69 -26.29
C ARG A 824 27.50 -4.06 -25.85
N LEU A 825 27.27 -3.99 -24.54
CA LEU A 825 26.28 -3.07 -23.98
C LEU A 825 26.77 -1.63 -24.19
N LYS A 826 25.88 -0.73 -24.61
CA LYS A 826 26.16 0.70 -24.77
C LYS A 826 24.93 1.49 -24.32
N ILE A 827 25.09 2.35 -23.33
CA ILE A 827 24.05 3.28 -22.85
C ILE A 827 24.51 4.69 -23.17
N ILE A 828 23.66 5.46 -23.84
CA ILE A 828 23.88 6.87 -24.13
C ILE A 828 22.90 7.68 -23.29
N GLY A 829 23.40 8.52 -22.39
CA GLY A 829 22.61 9.46 -21.60
C GLY A 829 22.83 10.89 -22.07
N THR A 830 21.75 11.60 -22.35
CA THR A 830 21.76 13.01 -22.77
C THR A 830 21.23 13.86 -21.62
N PRO A 831 22.03 14.81 -21.09
CA PRO A 831 21.62 15.67 -19.99
C PRO A 831 20.52 16.64 -20.42
N ASP A 832 19.76 17.14 -19.44
CA ASP A 832 18.74 18.17 -19.67
C ASP A 832 18.65 19.12 -18.46
N GLY A 833 18.63 20.43 -18.72
CA GLY A 833 18.60 21.46 -17.67
C GLY A 833 19.78 21.36 -16.68
N PRO A 834 19.54 21.16 -15.38
CA PRO A 834 20.57 20.92 -14.36
C PRO A 834 20.93 19.43 -14.20
N GLU A 835 20.14 18.51 -14.75
CA GLU A 835 20.29 17.07 -14.57
C GLU A 835 21.40 16.53 -15.52
N VAL A 836 22.24 15.63 -14.99
CA VAL A 836 23.49 15.17 -15.64
C VAL A 836 23.46 13.67 -16.00
N ALA A 837 22.29 13.21 -16.45
CA ALA A 837 21.98 11.84 -16.90
C ALA A 837 22.66 10.71 -16.09
N PRO A 838 22.48 10.65 -14.76
CA PRO A 838 23.20 9.75 -13.86
C PRO A 838 22.83 8.25 -14.02
N LEU A 839 23.82 7.35 -13.96
CA LEU A 839 23.63 5.89 -14.02
C LEU A 839 24.34 5.18 -12.84
N ASP A 840 23.77 4.05 -12.39
CA ASP A 840 24.22 3.24 -11.25
C ASP A 840 24.72 1.85 -11.70
N TYR A 841 23.84 0.94 -12.14
CA TYR A 841 24.25 -0.40 -12.62
C TYR A 841 23.25 -1.07 -13.59
N ILE A 842 23.64 -2.22 -14.15
CA ILE A 842 22.82 -3.07 -15.05
C ILE A 842 22.70 -4.51 -14.50
N GLY A 843 21.58 -5.23 -14.67
CA GLY A 843 21.38 -6.62 -14.16
C GLY A 843 20.48 -7.56 -14.98
N THR A 844 20.45 -8.88 -14.69
CA THR A 844 19.66 -9.90 -15.44
C THR A 844 18.98 -11.04 -14.61
N GLY A 845 18.02 -11.76 -15.23
CA GLY A 845 17.22 -12.87 -14.65
C GLY A 845 17.72 -14.30 -15.02
N SER A 846 17.17 -15.33 -14.36
CA SER A 846 17.95 -16.52 -13.94
C SER A 846 17.84 -17.83 -14.78
N GLY A 847 16.73 -18.56 -14.74
CA GLY A 847 16.53 -19.85 -15.46
C GLY A 847 17.12 -21.10 -14.78
N VAL A 848 16.71 -21.42 -13.55
CA VAL A 848 17.57 -22.07 -12.54
C VAL A 848 17.65 -23.61 -12.54
N VAL A 849 16.54 -24.34 -12.76
CA VAL A 849 16.40 -25.74 -12.24
C VAL A 849 17.33 -26.77 -12.89
N VAL A 850 17.33 -26.90 -14.22
CA VAL A 850 18.20 -27.87 -14.91
C VAL A 850 19.68 -27.47 -14.83
N ALA A 851 19.97 -26.18 -14.69
CA ALA A 851 21.31 -25.67 -14.46
C ALA A 851 21.85 -26.13 -13.08
N PHE A 852 21.03 -26.07 -12.02
CA PHE A 852 21.37 -26.62 -10.71
C PHE A 852 21.64 -28.13 -10.75
N ILE A 853 20.75 -28.92 -11.36
CA ILE A 853 20.93 -30.38 -11.47
C ILE A 853 22.22 -30.72 -12.22
N THR A 854 22.51 -29.97 -13.30
CA THR A 854 23.71 -30.19 -14.10
C THR A 854 24.98 -29.73 -13.38
N ALA A 855 24.91 -28.66 -12.58
CA ALA A 855 26.02 -28.16 -11.76
C ALA A 855 26.40 -29.07 -10.60
N HIS A 856 25.46 -29.89 -10.09
CA HIS A 856 25.65 -30.70 -8.90
C HIS A 856 25.47 -32.21 -9.14
N ALA A 857 25.66 -32.68 -10.37
CA ALA A 857 25.45 -34.06 -10.77
C ALA A 857 26.22 -35.08 -9.91
N LEU A 858 27.47 -34.81 -9.55
CA LEU A 858 28.25 -35.65 -8.62
C LEU A 858 27.59 -35.76 -7.25
N THR A 859 27.06 -34.66 -6.72
CA THR A 859 26.40 -34.61 -5.41
C THR A 859 25.06 -35.32 -5.43
N LEU A 860 24.28 -35.14 -6.50
CA LEU A 860 22.92 -35.67 -6.64
C LEU A 860 22.87 -37.15 -7.05
N PHE A 861 23.84 -37.61 -7.85
CA PHE A 861 23.82 -38.94 -8.46
C PHE A 861 25.06 -39.80 -8.13
N GLY A 862 25.99 -39.29 -7.32
CA GLY A 862 27.25 -39.99 -6.98
C GLY A 862 28.25 -40.10 -8.15
N THR A 863 27.98 -39.45 -9.28
CA THR A 863 28.81 -39.50 -10.49
C THR A 863 28.66 -38.22 -11.32
N PRO A 864 29.73 -37.68 -11.92
CA PRO A 864 29.64 -36.55 -12.84
C PRO A 864 29.32 -37.01 -14.28
N TYR A 865 29.22 -38.32 -14.54
CA TYR A 865 28.95 -38.89 -15.87
C TYR A 865 27.45 -39.02 -16.16
N VAL A 866 26.68 -37.96 -15.94
CA VAL A 866 25.22 -37.91 -16.14
C VAL A 866 24.90 -37.06 -17.36
N LEU A 867 24.32 -37.66 -18.41
CA LEU A 867 23.85 -36.90 -19.57
C LEU A 867 22.63 -36.06 -19.15
N THR A 868 22.76 -34.73 -19.23
CA THR A 868 21.67 -33.80 -18.95
C THR A 868 21.19 -33.15 -20.25
N SER A 869 19.88 -32.91 -20.35
CA SER A 869 19.22 -32.32 -21.51
C SER A 869 18.01 -31.51 -21.05
N GLY A 870 17.60 -30.51 -21.82
CA GLY A 870 16.34 -29.79 -21.65
C GLY A 870 15.38 -30.05 -22.80
N VAL A 871 14.08 -29.85 -22.58
CA VAL A 871 13.07 -29.72 -23.64
C VAL A 871 12.15 -28.57 -23.28
N ASP A 872 11.82 -27.73 -24.26
CA ASP A 872 10.86 -26.63 -24.13
C ASP A 872 10.14 -26.42 -25.48
N LEU A 873 8.87 -26.00 -25.46
CA LEU A 873 8.14 -25.62 -26.67
C LEU A 873 8.71 -24.34 -27.31
N ASN A 874 9.29 -23.47 -26.49
CA ASN A 874 9.84 -22.19 -26.92
C ASN A 874 11.34 -22.30 -27.24
N GLY A 875 11.69 -22.12 -28.52
CA GLY A 875 13.09 -22.12 -28.98
C GLY A 875 13.99 -21.06 -28.33
N HIS A 876 13.42 -19.98 -27.78
CA HIS A 876 14.15 -18.99 -26.98
C HIS A 876 14.43 -19.48 -25.56
N ALA A 877 13.48 -20.18 -24.93
CA ALA A 877 13.69 -20.82 -23.63
C ALA A 877 14.72 -21.94 -23.71
N CYS A 878 14.75 -22.72 -24.80
CA CYS A 878 15.84 -23.66 -25.08
C CYS A 878 17.21 -22.97 -25.18
N LYS A 879 17.30 -21.83 -25.88
CA LYS A 879 18.55 -21.07 -26.00
C LYS A 879 19.02 -20.51 -24.64
N ALA A 880 18.12 -19.94 -23.84
CA ALA A 880 18.45 -19.47 -22.49
C ALA A 880 18.87 -20.62 -21.56
N THR A 881 18.13 -21.73 -21.58
CA THR A 881 18.42 -22.94 -20.80
C THR A 881 19.80 -23.52 -21.11
N ASN A 882 20.15 -23.64 -22.39
CA ASN A 882 21.48 -24.09 -22.82
C ASN A 882 22.59 -23.33 -22.11
N SER A 883 22.48 -22.01 -22.10
CA SER A 883 23.53 -21.14 -21.60
C SER A 883 23.57 -21.06 -20.08
N THR A 884 22.41 -21.06 -19.40
CA THR A 884 22.40 -21.13 -17.93
C THR A 884 22.99 -22.45 -17.45
N VAL A 885 22.75 -23.55 -18.16
CA VAL A 885 23.39 -24.85 -17.86
C VAL A 885 24.90 -24.83 -18.13
N LEU A 886 25.34 -24.33 -19.29
CA LEU A 886 26.77 -24.22 -19.60
C LEU A 886 27.51 -23.33 -18.59
N ARG A 887 26.88 -22.23 -18.14
CA ARG A 887 27.39 -21.37 -17.06
C ARG A 887 27.55 -22.14 -15.76
N ALA A 888 26.48 -22.80 -15.30
CA ALA A 888 26.47 -23.47 -14.01
C ALA A 888 27.45 -24.67 -13.96
N ARG A 889 27.71 -25.32 -15.10
CA ARG A 889 28.80 -26.31 -15.26
C ARG A 889 30.18 -25.67 -15.09
N ALA A 890 30.44 -24.56 -15.76
CA ALA A 890 31.72 -23.84 -15.68
C ALA A 890 31.99 -23.28 -14.27
N GLU A 891 30.95 -22.85 -13.56
CA GLU A 891 31.02 -22.38 -12.17
C GLU A 891 31.22 -23.53 -11.16
N ASN A 892 30.87 -24.77 -11.50
CA ASN A 892 30.94 -25.94 -10.60
C ASN A 892 31.74 -27.10 -11.23
N PRO A 893 33.01 -26.93 -11.64
CA PRO A 893 33.75 -27.94 -12.41
C PRO A 893 34.01 -29.24 -11.62
N ALA A 894 34.04 -29.17 -10.29
CA ALA A 894 34.28 -30.33 -9.41
C ALA A 894 33.05 -31.23 -9.21
N THR A 895 31.84 -30.67 -9.28
CA THR A 895 30.58 -31.39 -9.00
C THR A 895 29.64 -31.51 -10.20
N SER A 896 29.91 -30.77 -11.28
CA SER A 896 29.03 -30.74 -12.45
C SER A 896 29.16 -31.95 -13.34
N SER A 897 28.12 -32.16 -14.14
CA SER A 897 28.11 -33.14 -15.20
C SER A 897 29.20 -32.85 -16.23
N GLN A 898 29.87 -33.90 -16.70
CA GLN A 898 30.79 -33.86 -17.83
C GLN A 898 30.07 -33.77 -19.19
N SER A 899 28.73 -33.80 -19.24
CA SER A 899 27.97 -33.83 -20.50
C SER A 899 26.58 -33.17 -20.41
N TRP A 900 26.47 -32.03 -21.08
CA TRP A 900 25.20 -31.38 -21.43
C TRP A 900 24.93 -31.64 -22.92
N LEU A 901 23.78 -32.24 -23.24
CA LEU A 901 23.38 -32.58 -24.61
C LEU A 901 22.75 -31.41 -25.35
N GLY A 902 22.22 -30.45 -24.61
CA GLY A 902 21.49 -29.31 -25.14
C GLY A 902 20.06 -29.22 -24.60
N ALA A 903 19.40 -28.09 -24.86
CA ALA A 903 17.95 -27.99 -24.78
C ALA A 903 17.36 -28.10 -26.20
N ALA A 904 16.51 -29.10 -26.41
CA ALA A 904 15.82 -29.34 -27.68
C ALA A 904 14.47 -28.64 -27.69
N MET A 905 14.18 -27.88 -28.75
CA MET A 905 12.84 -27.31 -28.92
C MET A 905 11.86 -28.42 -29.36
N GLY A 906 10.79 -28.62 -28.61
CA GLY A 906 9.79 -29.65 -28.89
C GLY A 906 8.75 -29.82 -27.79
N ASP A 907 7.71 -30.60 -28.09
CA ASP A 907 6.59 -30.83 -27.18
C ASP A 907 6.90 -31.98 -26.22
N LEU A 908 6.87 -31.67 -24.91
CA LEU A 908 7.09 -32.60 -23.79
C LEU A 908 8.31 -33.51 -23.97
N THR A 909 8.08 -34.78 -24.31
CA THR A 909 9.12 -35.82 -24.42
C THR A 909 9.39 -36.23 -25.85
N ALA A 910 8.76 -35.61 -26.85
CA ALA A 910 8.90 -35.98 -28.26
C ALA A 910 10.35 -35.92 -28.81
N PRO A 911 11.24 -35.02 -28.35
CA PRO A 911 12.66 -35.05 -28.74
C PRO A 911 13.49 -36.14 -28.07
N LEU A 912 12.93 -36.87 -27.10
CA LEU A 912 13.64 -37.84 -26.27
C LEU A 912 13.40 -39.26 -26.79
N LYS A 913 14.43 -40.11 -26.68
CA LYS A 913 14.32 -41.52 -27.09
C LYS A 913 13.51 -42.30 -26.05
N GLU A 914 12.64 -43.18 -26.53
CA GLU A 914 11.89 -44.11 -25.67
C GLU A 914 12.82 -44.92 -24.75
N GLY A 915 12.40 -45.07 -23.49
CA GLY A 915 13.09 -45.83 -22.45
C GLY A 915 14.46 -45.28 -22.04
N SER A 916 14.85 -44.06 -22.42
CA SER A 916 16.21 -43.54 -22.20
C SER A 916 16.35 -42.51 -21.07
N VAL A 917 15.27 -42.11 -20.40
CA VAL A 917 15.32 -41.08 -19.35
C VAL A 917 15.34 -41.71 -17.95
N ASP A 918 16.47 -41.54 -17.23
CA ASP A 918 16.62 -42.01 -15.85
C ASP A 918 16.03 -41.04 -14.82
N VAL A 919 16.11 -39.73 -15.06
CA VAL A 919 15.50 -38.70 -14.21
C VAL A 919 14.86 -37.65 -15.10
N LEU A 920 13.56 -37.47 -14.95
CA LEU A 920 12.78 -36.41 -15.60
C LEU A 920 12.39 -35.39 -14.52
N VAL A 921 12.60 -34.11 -14.77
CA VAL A 921 12.11 -33.03 -13.90
C VAL A 921 11.24 -32.12 -14.73
N PHE A 922 10.01 -31.90 -14.27
CA PHE A 922 9.00 -31.18 -15.02
C PHE A 922 8.40 -30.04 -14.19
N ASN A 923 8.47 -28.85 -14.78
CA ASN A 923 7.81 -27.64 -14.32
C ASN A 923 6.72 -27.34 -15.36
N PRO A 924 5.46 -27.76 -15.15
CA PRO A 924 4.40 -27.51 -16.11
C PRO A 924 4.05 -26.03 -16.20
N PRO A 925 3.35 -25.59 -17.27
CA PRO A 925 2.36 -24.54 -17.11
C PRO A 925 1.24 -25.07 -16.22
N TYR A 926 1.31 -24.83 -14.90
CA TYR A 926 0.42 -25.42 -13.89
C TYR A 926 -0.76 -24.51 -13.49
N VAL A 927 -0.88 -23.32 -14.09
CA VAL A 927 -1.92 -22.34 -13.74
C VAL A 927 -3.18 -22.65 -14.55
N PRO A 928 -4.35 -22.85 -13.92
CA PRO A 928 -5.60 -23.07 -14.66
C PRO A 928 -5.93 -21.92 -15.62
N SER A 929 -6.20 -22.26 -16.88
CA SER A 929 -6.63 -21.34 -17.94
C SER A 929 -7.87 -21.88 -18.67
N PRO A 930 -8.68 -21.04 -19.33
CA PRO A 930 -9.89 -21.52 -20.02
C PRO A 930 -9.62 -22.50 -21.16
N GLU A 931 -8.45 -22.41 -21.78
CA GLU A 931 -7.94 -23.30 -22.83
C GLU A 931 -6.40 -23.25 -22.84
N LEU A 932 -5.75 -24.23 -23.50
CA LEU A 932 -4.35 -24.15 -23.87
C LEU A 932 -4.13 -23.22 -25.08
N PRO A 933 -3.01 -22.49 -25.18
CA PRO A 933 -2.67 -21.71 -26.35
C PRO A 933 -2.54 -22.59 -27.61
N ALA A 934 -3.25 -22.23 -28.68
CA ALA A 934 -3.34 -23.06 -29.89
C ALA A 934 -1.99 -23.22 -30.61
N GLN A 935 -1.49 -24.46 -30.74
CA GLN A 935 -0.22 -24.78 -31.39
C GLN A 935 -0.19 -24.36 -32.87
N THR A 936 0.33 -23.17 -33.16
CA THR A 936 0.53 -22.68 -34.53
C THR A 936 1.92 -23.02 -35.06
N SER A 937 1.97 -23.80 -36.13
CA SER A 937 3.22 -24.28 -36.74
C SER A 937 4.10 -23.17 -37.35
N GLY A 938 3.58 -21.96 -37.52
CA GLY A 938 4.32 -20.80 -38.01
C GLY A 938 5.19 -20.10 -36.96
N ALA A 939 4.87 -20.21 -35.66
CA ALA A 939 5.61 -19.57 -34.56
C ALA A 939 6.75 -20.45 -34.00
N LEU A 940 6.84 -21.71 -34.43
CA LEU A 940 7.81 -22.70 -33.95
C LEU A 940 9.11 -22.76 -34.76
N VAL A 941 9.31 -21.88 -35.75
CA VAL A 941 10.55 -21.87 -36.56
C VAL A 941 11.42 -20.70 -36.14
N ALA A 942 12.54 -21.00 -35.48
CA ALA A 942 13.55 -20.03 -35.11
C ALA A 942 14.40 -19.59 -36.32
N ASP A 943 13.77 -18.92 -37.29
CA ASP A 943 14.49 -18.27 -38.39
C ASP A 943 15.19 -17.00 -37.89
N GLY A 944 16.46 -16.84 -38.23
CA GLY A 944 17.43 -16.05 -37.46
C GLY A 944 17.25 -14.53 -37.50
N GLU A 945 16.44 -14.03 -38.43
CA GLU A 945 16.36 -12.60 -38.79
C GLU A 945 14.96 -11.98 -38.59
N ARG A 946 13.95 -12.77 -38.21
CA ARG A 946 12.57 -12.27 -38.02
C ARG A 946 12.34 -11.80 -36.58
N LYS A 947 11.95 -10.53 -36.42
CA LYS A 947 11.37 -10.03 -35.16
C LYS A 947 9.99 -10.64 -34.96
N THR A 948 9.71 -11.10 -33.74
CA THR A 948 8.38 -11.55 -33.34
C THR A 948 7.42 -10.36 -33.22
N THR A 949 6.13 -10.60 -33.44
CA THR A 949 5.08 -9.62 -33.12
C THR A 949 4.73 -9.67 -31.63
N PHE A 950 4.10 -8.61 -31.12
CA PHE A 950 3.56 -8.59 -29.75
C PHE A 950 2.59 -9.76 -29.48
N ASP A 951 1.81 -10.16 -30.49
CA ASP A 951 0.91 -11.31 -30.39
C ASP A 951 1.67 -12.64 -30.34
N GLU A 952 2.77 -12.78 -31.10
CA GLU A 952 3.66 -13.94 -31.06
C GLU A 952 4.39 -14.03 -29.70
N ASP A 953 4.85 -12.91 -29.13
CA ASP A 953 5.49 -12.87 -27.80
C ASP A 953 4.49 -13.16 -26.67
N SER A 954 3.26 -12.61 -26.74
CA SER A 954 2.17 -12.90 -25.80
C SER A 954 1.76 -14.37 -25.84
N TYR A 955 1.66 -14.94 -27.04
CA TYR A 955 1.45 -16.38 -27.24
C TYR A 955 2.59 -17.21 -26.63
N LEU A 956 3.85 -16.86 -26.89
CA LEU A 956 5.01 -17.56 -26.33
C LEU A 956 5.11 -17.47 -24.80
N LEU A 957 4.65 -16.37 -24.19
CA LEU A 957 4.53 -16.22 -22.73
C LEU A 957 3.38 -17.07 -22.17
N SER A 958 2.23 -17.11 -22.86
CA SER A 958 1.10 -17.93 -22.41
C SER A 958 1.44 -19.42 -22.32
N LEU A 959 2.29 -19.93 -23.24
CA LEU A 959 2.80 -21.31 -23.20
C LEU A 959 3.61 -21.66 -21.93
N SER A 960 4.14 -20.67 -21.19
CA SER A 960 4.96 -20.93 -20.00
C SER A 960 4.16 -21.03 -18.69
N TYR A 961 2.87 -20.66 -18.68
CA TYR A 961 2.05 -20.71 -17.45
C TYR A 961 0.63 -21.27 -17.65
N ALA A 962 0.01 -21.07 -18.81
CA ALA A 962 -1.37 -21.46 -19.08
C ALA A 962 -1.51 -22.99 -19.24
N GLY A 963 -2.07 -23.65 -18.23
CA GLY A 963 -2.14 -25.11 -18.11
C GLY A 963 -3.41 -25.76 -18.64
N GLY A 964 -4.35 -24.98 -19.17
CA GLY A 964 -5.66 -25.45 -19.58
C GLY A 964 -6.59 -25.73 -18.39
N GLU A 965 -7.64 -26.53 -18.61
CA GLU A 965 -8.62 -26.88 -17.58
C GLU A 965 -7.92 -27.53 -16.35
N ASP A 966 -8.29 -27.08 -15.14
CA ASP A 966 -7.63 -27.41 -13.86
C ASP A 966 -6.10 -27.20 -13.80
N GLY A 967 -5.49 -26.56 -14.82
CA GLY A 967 -4.05 -26.37 -14.97
C GLY A 967 -3.30 -27.66 -15.33
N MET A 968 -4.01 -28.65 -15.89
CA MET A 968 -3.52 -30.03 -15.99
C MET A 968 -3.37 -30.58 -17.42
N GLU A 969 -3.84 -29.92 -18.47
CA GLU A 969 -3.85 -30.49 -19.83
C GLU A 969 -2.45 -30.89 -20.31
N THR A 970 -1.44 -30.05 -20.08
CA THR A 970 -0.04 -30.37 -20.44
C THR A 970 0.59 -31.41 -19.52
N THR A 971 0.20 -31.42 -18.24
CA THR A 971 0.69 -32.38 -17.23
C THR A 971 0.13 -33.79 -17.47
N ASP A 972 -1.13 -33.89 -17.91
CA ASP A 972 -1.80 -35.14 -18.22
C ASP A 972 -1.14 -35.84 -19.41
N ARG A 973 -0.88 -35.08 -20.48
CA ARG A 973 -0.12 -35.55 -21.66
C ARG A 973 1.27 -36.07 -21.28
N LEU A 974 1.95 -35.46 -20.30
CA LEU A 974 3.21 -36.00 -19.79
C LEU A 974 3.02 -37.30 -19.02
N ILE A 975 2.03 -37.37 -18.13
CA ILE A 975 1.73 -38.56 -17.32
C ILE A 975 1.46 -39.78 -18.22
N GLU A 976 0.72 -39.60 -19.31
CA GLU A 976 0.49 -40.63 -20.33
C GLU A 976 1.76 -41.05 -21.07
N ALA A 977 2.72 -40.14 -21.26
CA ALA A 977 4.00 -40.41 -21.92
C ALA A 977 5.05 -41.07 -20.99
N LEU A 978 4.91 -40.97 -19.66
CA LEU A 978 5.86 -41.54 -18.69
C LEU A 978 6.24 -43.01 -18.95
N PRO A 979 5.31 -43.91 -19.34
CA PRO A 979 5.65 -45.31 -19.61
C PRO A 979 6.52 -45.58 -20.84
N GLY A 980 6.48 -44.69 -21.83
CA GLY A 980 7.31 -44.76 -23.03
C GLY A 980 8.67 -44.06 -22.86
N VAL A 981 8.75 -42.96 -22.10
CA VAL A 981 9.99 -42.17 -21.98
C VAL A 981 10.96 -42.65 -20.89
N LEU A 982 10.45 -43.06 -19.73
CA LEU A 982 11.31 -43.40 -18.59
C LEU A 982 11.99 -44.77 -18.77
N SER A 983 13.26 -44.84 -18.37
CA SER A 983 14.01 -46.08 -18.34
C SER A 983 13.45 -47.05 -17.29
N GLN A 984 13.89 -48.32 -17.30
CA GLN A 984 13.46 -49.31 -16.30
C GLN A 984 13.82 -48.93 -14.85
N ARG A 985 14.82 -48.06 -14.66
CA ARG A 985 15.22 -47.49 -13.35
C ARG A 985 14.76 -46.03 -13.16
N GLY A 986 13.97 -45.51 -14.09
CA GLY A 986 13.68 -44.10 -14.22
C GLY A 986 12.69 -43.57 -13.17
N CYS A 987 12.82 -42.29 -12.83
CA CYS A 987 11.81 -41.58 -12.06
C CYS A 987 11.56 -40.16 -12.61
N ALA A 988 10.36 -39.64 -12.38
CA ALA A 988 10.00 -38.25 -12.67
C ALA A 988 9.76 -37.46 -11.39
N TYR A 989 10.03 -36.15 -11.42
CA TYR A 989 9.65 -35.17 -10.41
C TYR A 989 8.78 -34.12 -11.10
N ILE A 990 7.52 -34.03 -10.69
CA ILE A 990 6.50 -33.17 -11.28
C ILE A 990 6.12 -32.12 -10.25
N LEU A 991 6.24 -30.83 -10.61
CA LEU A 991 5.71 -29.73 -9.81
C LEU A 991 4.19 -29.62 -10.03
N LEU A 992 3.43 -29.50 -8.95
CA LEU A 992 1.98 -29.28 -8.98
C LEU A 992 1.60 -28.20 -7.96
N CYS A 993 0.57 -27.40 -8.24
CA CYS A 993 -0.08 -26.54 -7.27
C CYS A 993 -1.26 -27.27 -6.58
N ALA A 994 -1.83 -26.68 -5.53
CA ALA A 994 -2.98 -27.26 -4.83
C ALA A 994 -4.21 -27.45 -5.74
N GLN A 995 -4.43 -26.54 -6.71
CA GLN A 995 -5.55 -26.59 -7.66
C GLN A 995 -5.44 -27.78 -8.63
N ASN A 996 -4.22 -28.26 -8.92
CA ASN A 996 -3.97 -29.47 -9.72
C ASN A 996 -4.38 -30.78 -9.02
N ARG A 997 -4.91 -30.71 -7.78
CA ARG A 997 -5.33 -31.85 -6.93
C ARG A 997 -4.29 -32.98 -6.84
N PRO A 998 -3.09 -32.74 -6.27
CA PRO A 998 -1.97 -33.68 -6.36
C PRO A 998 -2.22 -35.09 -5.82
N GLU A 999 -3.13 -35.28 -4.86
CA GLU A 999 -3.56 -36.61 -4.41
C GLU A 999 -4.31 -37.40 -5.49
N GLU A 1000 -5.17 -36.75 -6.28
CA GLU A 1000 -5.90 -37.37 -7.40
C GLU A 1000 -4.92 -37.72 -8.54
N VAL A 1001 -3.96 -36.83 -8.80
CA VAL A 1001 -2.88 -37.04 -9.78
C VAL A 1001 -2.03 -38.26 -9.39
N LYS A 1002 -1.59 -38.36 -8.12
CA LYS A 1002 -0.87 -39.54 -7.61
C LYS A 1002 -1.71 -40.80 -7.77
N ALA A 1003 -2.97 -40.80 -7.34
CA ALA A 1003 -3.85 -41.96 -7.46
C ALA A 1003 -4.16 -42.35 -8.93
N ARG A 1004 -4.07 -41.42 -9.89
CA ARG A 1004 -4.15 -41.73 -11.33
C ARG A 1004 -2.86 -42.37 -11.84
N ILE A 1005 -1.70 -41.85 -11.45
CA ILE A 1005 -0.39 -42.41 -11.80
C ILE A 1005 -0.24 -43.84 -11.28
N GLU A 1006 -0.64 -44.12 -10.04
CA GLU A 1006 -0.58 -45.47 -9.46
C GLU A 1006 -1.53 -46.49 -10.12
N ARG A 1007 -2.50 -46.02 -10.94
CA ARG A 1007 -3.39 -46.87 -11.75
C ARG A 1007 -2.82 -47.21 -13.13
N LEU A 1008 -1.68 -46.62 -13.54
CA LEU A 1008 -1.01 -46.97 -14.79
C LEU A 1008 -0.47 -48.41 -14.74
N GLU A 1009 -0.53 -49.12 -15.86
CA GLU A 1009 0.08 -50.45 -15.97
C GLU A 1009 1.61 -50.37 -15.83
N GLY A 1010 2.20 -51.40 -15.21
CA GLY A 1010 3.65 -51.49 -14.96
C GLY A 1010 4.11 -51.14 -13.54
N GLY A 1011 3.20 -51.07 -12.56
CA GLY A 1011 3.55 -51.03 -11.14
C GLY A 1011 4.09 -49.68 -10.65
N TRP A 1012 3.40 -48.60 -11.00
CA TRP A 1012 3.80 -47.24 -10.67
C TRP A 1012 3.52 -46.85 -9.21
N ARG A 1013 4.32 -45.91 -8.72
CA ARG A 1013 4.22 -45.24 -7.42
C ARG A 1013 4.33 -43.75 -7.61
N ALA A 1014 3.65 -43.00 -6.75
CA ALA A 1014 3.80 -41.56 -6.69
C ALA A 1014 3.69 -41.03 -5.25
N ILE A 1015 4.68 -40.25 -4.79
CA ILE A 1015 4.67 -39.63 -3.45
C ILE A 1015 5.07 -38.17 -3.53
N THR A 1016 4.55 -37.34 -2.62
CA THR A 1016 5.05 -35.99 -2.42
C THR A 1016 6.41 -36.04 -1.72
N VAL A 1017 7.42 -35.35 -2.27
CA VAL A 1017 8.80 -35.32 -1.75
C VAL A 1017 9.25 -33.92 -1.29
N GLY A 1018 8.45 -32.88 -1.54
CA GLY A 1018 8.68 -31.53 -1.06
C GLY A 1018 7.40 -30.68 -1.16
N GLU A 1019 7.21 -29.74 -0.24
CA GLU A 1019 6.04 -28.85 -0.15
C GLU A 1019 6.45 -27.44 0.30
N SER A 1020 5.85 -26.39 -0.26
CA SER A 1020 6.05 -24.99 0.16
C SER A 1020 5.27 -24.61 1.43
N GLY A 1021 5.47 -25.35 2.53
CA GLY A 1021 5.06 -24.94 3.88
C GLY A 1021 3.55 -24.99 4.22
N LYS A 1022 3.25 -24.72 5.50
CA LYS A 1022 1.88 -24.82 6.08
C LYS A 1022 1.27 -23.49 6.53
N LYS A 1023 1.82 -22.34 6.14
CA LYS A 1023 1.28 -21.00 6.39
C LYS A 1023 1.33 -20.16 5.11
N ALA A 1024 0.40 -19.21 4.98
CA ALA A 1024 0.00 -18.53 3.74
C ALA A 1024 -0.76 -19.43 2.73
N GLY A 1025 -1.64 -18.80 1.95
CA GLY A 1025 -2.61 -19.46 1.08
C GLY A 1025 -2.24 -19.43 -0.40
N TRP A 1026 -2.95 -20.24 -1.20
CA TRP A 1026 -2.90 -20.30 -2.67
C TRP A 1026 -1.63 -20.87 -3.31
N GLU A 1027 -0.40 -20.51 -2.89
CA GLU A 1027 0.85 -21.08 -3.46
C GLU A 1027 1.40 -22.31 -2.72
N LYS A 1028 0.53 -23.30 -2.48
CA LYS A 1028 1.00 -24.64 -2.05
C LYS A 1028 1.47 -25.44 -3.25
N LEU A 1029 2.76 -25.28 -3.55
CA LEU A 1029 3.49 -26.08 -4.52
C LEU A 1029 3.94 -27.38 -3.85
N GLN A 1030 3.67 -28.50 -4.53
CA GLN A 1030 4.07 -29.83 -4.13
C GLN A 1030 4.93 -30.45 -5.25
N ILE A 1031 6.06 -31.04 -4.90
CA ILE A 1031 6.87 -31.83 -5.83
C ILE A 1031 6.49 -33.29 -5.64
N VAL A 1032 5.91 -33.90 -6.67
CA VAL A 1032 5.54 -35.32 -6.69
C VAL A 1032 6.62 -36.12 -7.42
N ARG A 1033 7.23 -37.10 -6.73
CA ARG A 1033 8.13 -38.08 -7.33
C ARG A 1033 7.33 -39.29 -7.81
N VAL A 1034 7.63 -39.77 -9.02
CA VAL A 1034 6.96 -40.88 -9.72
C VAL A 1034 7.98 -41.92 -10.17
N TRP A 1035 7.74 -43.22 -9.96
CA TRP A 1035 8.64 -44.32 -10.38
C TRP A 1035 7.91 -45.66 -10.49
N ARG A 1036 8.60 -46.74 -10.93
CA ARG A 1036 8.07 -48.12 -10.97
C ARG A 1036 8.71 -49.02 -9.90
N ASP A 1037 7.94 -49.93 -9.30
CA ASP A 1037 8.45 -50.96 -8.39
C ASP A 1037 9.14 -52.11 -9.17
N GLY A 1038 10.43 -51.93 -9.49
CA GLY A 1038 11.20 -52.86 -10.33
C GLY A 1038 12.69 -52.95 -10.01
N GLN A 1039 13.05 -53.60 -8.90
CA GLN A 1039 14.42 -53.94 -8.46
C GLN A 1039 15.50 -52.86 -8.62
N HIS A 1040 15.61 -51.94 -7.66
CA HIS A 1040 16.88 -51.71 -6.96
C HIS A 1040 16.61 -51.35 -5.49
N LYS A 1041 17.50 -51.83 -4.61
CA LYS A 1041 17.55 -51.43 -3.18
C LYS A 1041 18.12 -50.00 -3.07
N PRO A 1042 17.87 -49.29 -1.95
CA PRO A 1042 18.31 -47.90 -1.77
C PRO A 1042 19.82 -47.71 -1.90
#